data_AF-A0A2E6M2N3-F1
#
_entry.id   AF-A0A2E6M2N3-F1
#
_cell.length_a   1.000
_cell.length_b   1.000
_cell.length_c   1.000
_cell.angle_alpha   90.00
_cell.angle_beta   90.00
_cell.angle_gamma   90.00
#
_symmetry.space_group_name_H-M   'P 1'
#
loop_
_entity.id
_entity.type
_entity.pdbx_description
1 polymer ?
#
loop_
_entity_poly.entity_id
_entity_poly.type
_entity_poly.pdbx_seq_one_letter_code
_entity_poly.pdbx_strand_id
1 'polypeptide(L)'
;MPQINCQQCFPERARLNLPEINPNAFNYLNCINQQHAYGPAVQSGSSMRAAGPGTVDLKKMRISDIDAHLSKWVNSAENEDDKKDRLSLASAFKAVGATLKDKQIIVAKSIDLQDLGKITALPNNLRIKGNFNLSGATNLKEIPKNLIVDGTLELQECAKLESYPATTKVGKDVILSKCNRLTTLPENHTFKRDLILYKCTALKELPEKMTVGDRFELKGCTQLNKMPKQLSVGGTLDMTNCIRVEHLPRSLVLGRNLYLENCQLIQKLPSYVYSLGDVQTSRGRTNRIINVQGTFLNDRDNERTRFERVRGITFETGASRHPISVKVVTEPGKEAEDILKYIRHNPQEDLYIQYKGEKGIDIGGLSRQAFENAFNQLLDKKDGLFTKGANGLYSLAEMDYTSDKQVQLLQEANAVAAILSKMLYIGISTGHRFESVFFEHLYETFENFEHMLPKGKDAQSTQQFIIDNFVEVKNPTETIALMQKVLPSLYGKPSQVEYLKSLDKSELKEQTINICSYMSIVGLSMIVVPDYKSVEDLTFIIAGPQDSTKRFSDSLVAKTARPEDQALAQTMFNWIKEAVRQSRPDQIRDITKDLTGSSYFSSVKIDLTMNLTRFTDEDKHLLFKSHSCGFTLDVNVDIFKGIVKRKDKDDFITAFLNSGTTRFMDA
;
A
#
# COMPACT_ATOMS: atom_id res chain seq x y z
N MET A 1 -4.97 28.07 19.89
CA MET A 1 -4.29 28.01 21.21
C MET A 1 -5.31 28.39 22.26
N PRO A 2 -5.50 27.57 23.30
CA PRO A 2 -4.51 27.37 24.36
C PRO A 2 -4.06 25.91 24.54
N GLN A 3 -2.91 25.74 25.19
CA GLN A 3 -2.29 24.46 25.54
C GLN A 3 -3.00 23.80 26.73
N ILE A 4 -3.25 22.50 26.66
CA ILE A 4 -3.56 21.67 27.84
C ILE A 4 -2.48 20.60 27.96
N ASN A 5 -1.83 20.65 29.11
CA ASN A 5 -0.73 19.81 29.56
C ASN A 5 -1.33 18.59 30.27
N CYS A 6 -0.94 17.37 29.88
CA CYS A 6 -1.30 16.17 30.66
C CYS A 6 -0.06 15.25 30.75
N GLN A 7 0.67 15.42 31.85
CA GLN A 7 1.62 14.43 32.37
C GLN A 7 0.90 13.57 33.43
N GLN A 8 1.41 12.34 33.60
CA GLN A 8 1.00 11.26 34.54
C GLN A 8 -0.03 10.29 33.90
N CYS A 9 0.27 9.04 33.56
CA CYS A 9 0.98 8.01 34.33
C CYS A 9 1.61 6.91 33.44
N PHE A 10 2.91 6.61 33.57
CA PHE A 10 3.50 5.28 33.34
C PHE A 10 4.76 5.13 34.22
N PRO A 11 4.91 4.05 35.02
CA PRO A 11 6.13 3.82 35.79
C PRO A 11 7.25 3.22 34.93
N GLU A 12 8.47 3.63 35.28
CA GLU A 12 9.76 3.31 34.64
C GLU A 12 10.06 1.80 34.51
N ARG A 13 10.71 1.42 33.40
CA ARG A 13 12.00 0.69 33.43
C ARG A 13 12.69 0.58 32.05
N ALA A 14 14.00 0.86 32.10
CA ALA A 14 15.10 0.53 31.19
C ALA A 14 15.25 1.30 29.86
N ARG A 15 16.03 2.39 29.95
CA ARG A 15 16.65 3.16 28.87
C ARG A 15 17.73 2.35 28.14
N LEU A 16 17.75 2.42 26.81
CA LEU A 16 18.95 2.34 25.97
C LEU A 16 18.95 3.60 25.09
N ASN A 17 19.89 4.49 25.35
CA ASN A 17 20.04 5.80 24.71
C ASN A 17 20.49 5.67 23.25
N LEU A 18 19.72 6.26 22.33
CA LEU A 18 20.21 6.75 21.03
C LEU A 18 20.14 8.30 21.09
N PRO A 19 21.17 9.03 20.64
CA PRO A 19 21.17 10.50 20.73
C PRO A 19 20.16 11.12 19.76
N GLU A 20 19.31 11.99 20.29
CA GLU A 20 18.43 12.88 19.54
C GLU A 20 19.24 13.86 18.70
N ILE A 21 18.83 14.02 17.45
CA ILE A 21 19.36 14.97 16.48
C ILE A 21 18.89 16.37 16.88
N ASN A 22 19.84 17.29 17.09
CA ASN A 22 19.61 18.71 17.30
C ASN A 22 19.33 19.41 15.96
N PRO A 23 18.14 19.96 15.70
CA PRO A 23 17.85 20.71 14.48
C PRO A 23 17.98 22.20 14.78
N ASN A 24 19.21 22.70 14.94
CA ASN A 24 19.59 24.10 14.77
C ASN A 24 21.09 24.29 15.02
N ALA A 25 21.88 24.20 13.95
CA ALA A 25 23.24 24.71 13.94
C ALA A 25 23.58 25.23 12.54
N PHE A 26 23.68 26.57 12.46
CA PHE A 26 24.37 27.37 11.44
C PHE A 26 23.66 27.69 10.11
N ASN A 27 22.81 28.71 10.19
CA ASN A 27 23.00 29.90 9.35
C ASN A 27 24.38 30.50 9.67
N TYR A 28 25.28 30.64 8.70
CA TYR A 28 26.19 31.79 8.50
C TYR A 28 27.13 31.49 7.31
N LEU A 29 27.39 32.54 6.51
CA LEU A 29 28.32 32.66 5.37
C LEU A 29 27.74 32.37 3.97
N ASN A 30 26.98 33.34 3.48
CA ASN A 30 27.08 33.77 2.08
C ASN A 30 27.10 35.30 2.04
N CYS A 31 27.70 35.83 0.96
CA CYS A 31 27.85 37.23 0.57
C CYS A 31 29.17 37.90 0.98
N ILE A 32 30.19 37.82 0.10
CA ILE A 32 30.87 39.01 -0.44
C ILE A 32 31.30 38.72 -1.88
N ASN A 33 30.63 39.37 -2.84
CA ASN A 33 31.27 39.91 -4.04
C ASN A 33 30.30 40.93 -4.68
N GLN A 34 30.62 42.22 -4.55
CA GLN A 34 30.46 43.23 -5.61
C GLN A 34 31.16 44.54 -5.22
N GLN A 35 31.68 45.21 -6.25
CA GLN A 35 32.60 46.35 -6.26
C GLN A 35 31.91 47.68 -5.88
N HIS A 36 32.63 48.61 -5.23
CA HIS A 36 32.97 49.96 -5.72
C HIS A 36 33.45 50.93 -4.61
N ALA A 37 34.64 51.49 -4.86
CA ALA A 37 35.11 52.88 -4.68
C ALA A 37 35.03 53.66 -3.32
N TYR A 38 36.11 54.44 -3.12
CA TYR A 38 36.40 55.55 -2.20
C TYR A 38 37.14 55.24 -0.87
N GLY A 39 38.36 55.79 -0.75
CA GLY A 39 39.14 55.93 0.50
C GLY A 39 38.65 57.10 1.37
N PRO A 40 39.42 57.64 2.37
CA PRO A 40 40.87 57.49 2.60
C PRO A 40 41.32 57.16 4.05
N ALA A 41 42.58 56.70 4.15
CA ALA A 41 43.64 56.95 5.14
C ALA A 41 43.34 57.12 6.65
N VAL A 42 44.01 56.32 7.49
CA VAL A 42 44.88 56.79 8.60
C VAL A 42 46.06 55.83 8.79
N GLN A 43 47.25 56.42 8.94
CA GLN A 43 48.58 55.83 9.08
C GLN A 43 48.91 55.42 10.52
N SER A 44 49.69 54.34 10.67
CA SER A 44 50.93 54.26 11.49
C SER A 44 51.40 52.80 11.44
N GLY A 45 52.58 52.40 10.96
CA GLY A 45 53.86 53.08 10.89
C GLY A 45 54.86 52.31 11.76
N SER A 46 55.57 51.32 11.18
CA SER A 46 56.87 50.81 11.66
C SER A 46 57.51 49.93 10.59
N SER A 47 58.77 50.22 10.28
CA SER A 47 59.50 49.88 9.05
C SER A 47 60.23 48.54 9.11
N MET A 48 60.42 47.86 7.98
CA MET A 48 61.77 47.64 7.39
C MET A 48 61.73 46.91 6.03
N ARG A 49 62.31 47.58 5.03
CA ARG A 49 63.07 47.12 3.85
C ARG A 49 62.51 46.05 2.91
N ALA A 50 62.40 46.48 1.65
CA ALA A 50 62.14 45.69 0.46
C ALA A 50 63.23 44.62 0.18
N ALA A 51 62.76 43.42 -0.14
CA ALA A 51 63.41 42.53 -1.11
C ALA A 51 62.52 42.51 -2.37
N GLY A 52 63.13 42.59 -3.55
CA GLY A 52 62.47 42.76 -4.85
C GLY A 52 61.50 41.62 -5.24
N PRO A 53 60.94 41.65 -6.47
CA PRO A 53 59.94 40.69 -6.90
C PRO A 53 60.60 39.31 -6.94
N GLY A 54 60.39 38.54 -5.88
CA GLY A 54 60.67 37.11 -5.88
C GLY A 54 59.77 36.49 -6.94
N THR A 55 60.34 36.26 -8.12
CA THR A 55 59.79 35.32 -9.08
C THR A 55 59.55 34.01 -8.33
N VAL A 56 58.29 33.75 -7.98
CA VAL A 56 57.89 32.42 -7.53
C VAL A 56 58.19 31.51 -8.70
N ASP A 57 59.25 30.71 -8.57
CA ASP A 57 59.59 29.69 -9.53
C ASP A 57 58.50 28.61 -9.51
N LEU A 58 57.44 28.85 -10.29
CA LEU A 58 56.29 27.96 -10.48
C LEU A 58 56.71 26.57 -11.01
N LYS A 59 57.99 26.36 -11.36
CA LYS A 59 58.52 25.07 -11.82
C LYS A 59 58.91 24.08 -10.70
N LYS A 60 58.64 24.36 -9.41
CA LYS A 60 58.99 23.42 -8.31
C LYS A 60 57.89 23.07 -7.29
N MET A 61 56.62 23.39 -7.54
CA MET A 61 55.54 22.72 -6.80
C MET A 61 55.20 21.40 -7.50
N ARG A 62 55.85 20.30 -7.09
CA ARG A 62 55.34 18.96 -7.42
C ARG A 62 54.02 18.78 -6.68
N ILE A 63 52.90 18.99 -7.38
CA ILE A 63 51.58 18.55 -6.93
C ILE A 63 51.69 17.05 -6.70
N SER A 64 51.28 16.57 -5.52
CA SER A 64 51.30 15.13 -5.25
C SER A 64 50.41 14.40 -6.27
N ASP A 65 50.76 13.18 -6.67
CA ASP A 65 50.00 12.45 -7.69
C ASP A 65 48.51 12.30 -7.29
N ILE A 66 48.23 12.20 -5.99
CA ILE A 66 46.87 12.17 -5.44
C ILE A 66 46.14 13.51 -5.58
N ASP A 67 46.81 14.65 -5.33
CA ASP A 67 46.21 15.98 -5.50
C ASP A 67 45.84 16.23 -6.96
N ALA A 68 46.71 15.85 -7.91
CA ALA A 68 46.43 15.97 -9.33
C ALA A 68 45.24 15.10 -9.76
N HIS A 69 45.17 13.87 -9.24
CA HIS A 69 44.08 12.93 -9.55
C HIS A 69 42.74 13.40 -8.99
N LEU A 70 42.69 13.82 -7.72
CA LEU A 70 41.47 14.34 -7.10
C LEU A 70 41.04 15.65 -7.74
N SER A 71 41.97 16.56 -8.07
CA SER A 71 41.65 17.82 -8.75
C SER A 71 41.01 17.58 -10.12
N LYS A 72 41.48 16.57 -10.88
CA LYS A 72 40.86 16.18 -12.15
C LYS A 72 39.42 15.69 -11.95
N TRP A 73 39.15 14.89 -10.93
CA TRP A 73 37.80 14.41 -10.60
C TRP A 73 36.86 15.53 -10.10
N VAL A 74 37.38 16.45 -9.28
CA VAL A 74 36.61 17.63 -8.83
C VAL A 74 36.24 18.52 -10.02
N ASN A 75 37.18 18.76 -10.94
CA ASN A 75 36.94 19.58 -12.13
C ASN A 75 36.06 18.91 -13.20
N SER A 76 35.74 17.62 -13.06
CA SER A 76 34.79 16.93 -13.93
C SER A 76 33.34 16.99 -13.40
N ALA A 77 33.04 17.90 -12.48
CA ALA A 77 31.70 18.10 -11.92
C ALA A 77 30.70 18.55 -13.00
N GLU A 78 29.43 18.17 -12.84
CA GLU A 78 28.35 18.58 -13.74
C GLU A 78 28.02 20.08 -13.62
N ASN A 79 28.23 20.68 -12.45
CA ASN A 79 28.00 22.10 -12.15
C ASN A 79 28.79 22.53 -10.89
N GLU A 80 28.71 23.81 -10.51
CA GLU A 80 29.46 24.36 -9.37
C GLU A 80 29.00 23.80 -8.00
N ASP A 81 27.72 23.45 -7.85
CA ASP A 81 27.21 22.82 -6.62
C ASP A 81 27.78 21.40 -6.45
N ASP A 82 27.79 20.58 -7.51
CA ASP A 82 28.45 19.26 -7.53
C ASP A 82 29.96 19.42 -7.27
N LYS A 83 30.60 20.42 -7.87
CA LYS A 83 32.03 20.71 -7.66
C LYS A 83 32.35 21.02 -6.20
N LYS A 84 31.47 21.77 -5.51
CA LYS A 84 31.61 22.08 -4.07
C LYS A 84 31.56 20.81 -3.23
N ASP A 85 30.63 19.90 -3.51
CA ASP A 85 30.52 18.64 -2.77
C ASP A 85 31.70 17.70 -3.05
N ARG A 86 32.13 17.61 -4.31
CA ARG A 86 33.36 16.87 -4.67
C ARG A 86 34.59 17.45 -3.98
N LEU A 87 34.70 18.77 -3.88
CA LEU A 87 35.81 19.43 -3.18
C LEU A 87 35.80 19.11 -1.68
N SER A 88 34.62 19.12 -1.04
CA SER A 88 34.46 18.71 0.35
C SER A 88 34.90 17.27 0.57
N LEU A 89 34.45 16.35 -0.30
CA LEU A 89 34.83 14.93 -0.21
C LEU A 89 36.33 14.70 -0.50
N ALA A 90 36.90 15.37 -1.51
CA ALA A 90 38.34 15.33 -1.78
C ALA A 90 39.16 15.84 -0.59
N SER A 91 38.70 16.90 0.06
CA SER A 91 39.36 17.45 1.26
C SER A 91 39.30 16.47 2.43
N ALA A 92 38.16 15.82 2.64
CA ALA A 92 38.03 14.79 3.67
C ALA A 92 38.90 13.56 3.40
N PHE A 93 38.97 13.09 2.14
CA PHE A 93 39.90 12.03 1.74
C PHE A 93 41.34 12.37 2.14
N LYS A 94 41.80 13.58 1.82
CA LYS A 94 43.15 14.04 2.17
C LYS A 94 43.36 14.16 3.68
N ALA A 95 42.38 14.72 4.40
CA ALA A 95 42.44 14.88 5.85
C ALA A 95 42.63 13.55 6.60
N VAL A 96 42.15 12.44 6.04
CA VAL A 96 42.31 11.11 6.62
C VAL A 96 43.40 10.26 5.96
N GLY A 97 44.29 10.87 5.17
CA GLY A 97 45.47 10.22 4.61
C GLY A 97 45.21 9.47 3.30
N ALA A 98 44.52 10.09 2.36
CA ALA A 98 44.39 9.55 1.01
C ALA A 98 45.73 9.50 0.26
N THR A 99 45.98 8.39 -0.42
CA THR A 99 47.16 8.17 -1.26
C THR A 99 46.74 7.63 -2.63
N LEU A 100 47.60 7.76 -3.64
CA LEU A 100 47.39 7.15 -4.96
C LEU A 100 48.42 6.03 -5.15
N LYS A 101 47.95 4.80 -5.38
CA LYS A 101 48.81 3.66 -5.70
C LYS A 101 48.20 2.89 -6.86
N ASP A 102 48.98 2.65 -7.93
CA ASP A 102 48.53 1.91 -9.11
C ASP A 102 47.20 2.43 -9.69
N LYS A 103 47.01 3.76 -9.73
CA LYS A 103 45.78 4.46 -10.14
C LYS A 103 44.55 4.21 -9.25
N GLN A 104 44.72 3.60 -8.09
CA GLN A 104 43.69 3.44 -7.05
C GLN A 104 43.87 4.51 -5.98
N ILE A 105 42.80 5.23 -5.64
CA ILE A 105 42.75 6.15 -4.50
C ILE A 105 42.56 5.30 -3.24
N ILE A 106 43.46 5.38 -2.28
CA ILE A 106 43.39 4.63 -1.02
C ILE A 106 43.25 5.61 0.14
N VAL A 107 42.08 5.60 0.79
CA VAL A 107 41.73 6.43 1.95
C VAL A 107 41.95 5.61 3.21
N ALA A 108 42.83 6.08 4.10
CA ALA A 108 43.37 5.25 5.19
C ALA A 108 42.41 5.03 6.37
N LYS A 109 41.34 5.82 6.51
CA LYS A 109 40.35 5.72 7.60
C LYS A 109 38.92 5.78 7.07
N SER A 110 37.95 5.68 7.98
CA SER A 110 36.54 5.87 7.67
C SER A 110 36.26 7.29 7.17
N ILE A 111 35.26 7.42 6.31
CA ILE A 111 34.69 8.68 5.88
C ILE A 111 33.21 8.66 6.28
N ASP A 112 32.82 9.67 7.05
CA ASP A 112 31.43 9.96 7.38
C ASP A 112 31.15 11.39 6.90
N LEU A 113 30.54 11.48 5.73
CA LEU A 113 30.14 12.75 5.14
C LEU A 113 28.70 12.61 4.67
N GLN A 114 27.81 13.06 5.54
CA GLN A 114 26.39 13.12 5.26
C GLN A 114 26.07 14.41 4.50
N ASP A 115 24.93 14.44 3.81
CA ASP A 115 24.37 15.62 3.17
C ASP A 115 25.19 16.20 2.00
N LEU A 116 25.96 15.36 1.30
CA LEU A 116 26.53 15.70 -0.01
C LEU A 116 25.46 15.65 -1.11
N GLY A 117 24.36 16.37 -0.93
CA GLY A 117 23.16 16.27 -1.76
C GLY A 117 23.34 16.72 -3.20
N LYS A 118 24.41 17.43 -3.53
CA LYS A 118 24.72 17.92 -4.88
C LYS A 118 25.72 17.03 -5.61
N ILE A 119 26.41 16.12 -4.91
CA ILE A 119 27.37 15.21 -5.54
C ILE A 119 26.67 14.31 -6.56
N THR A 120 27.22 14.25 -7.78
CA THR A 120 26.63 13.44 -8.86
C THR A 120 27.38 12.14 -9.12
N ALA A 121 28.68 12.11 -8.84
CA ALA A 121 29.53 10.94 -9.03
C ALA A 121 30.75 10.92 -8.09
N LEU A 122 31.17 9.71 -7.71
CA LEU A 122 32.40 9.44 -6.96
C LEU A 122 33.55 9.07 -7.90
N PRO A 123 34.82 9.17 -7.48
CA PRO A 123 35.93 8.77 -8.33
C PRO A 123 35.98 7.23 -8.45
N ASN A 124 36.29 6.73 -9.65
CA ASN A 124 36.53 5.31 -9.90
C ASN A 124 37.81 4.83 -9.20
N ASN A 125 37.92 3.51 -8.97
CA ASN A 125 39.06 2.89 -8.28
C ASN A 125 39.31 3.51 -6.89
N LEU A 126 38.25 3.65 -6.10
CA LEU A 126 38.31 4.17 -4.74
C LEU A 126 38.40 3.00 -3.75
N ARG A 127 39.34 3.06 -2.81
CA ARG A 127 39.43 2.15 -1.67
C ARG A 127 39.36 2.91 -0.36
N ILE A 128 38.38 2.60 0.48
CA ILE A 128 38.24 3.11 1.85
C ILE A 128 38.64 2.00 2.83
N LYS A 129 39.67 2.21 3.66
CA LYS A 129 40.08 1.20 4.65
C LYS A 129 39.16 1.10 5.87
N GLY A 130 38.31 2.11 6.09
CA GLY A 130 37.30 2.13 7.15
C GLY A 130 35.87 1.98 6.63
N ASN A 131 34.92 2.55 7.36
CA ASN A 131 33.51 2.68 6.94
C ASN A 131 33.36 3.84 5.95
N PHE A 132 32.36 3.77 5.09
CA PHE A 132 32.04 4.83 4.14
C PHE A 132 30.56 5.16 4.21
N ASN A 133 30.22 6.30 4.81
CA ASN A 133 28.86 6.82 4.88
C ASN A 133 28.72 8.03 3.96
N LEU A 134 27.78 7.93 3.01
CA LEU A 134 27.39 8.98 2.07
C LEU A 134 25.87 9.19 2.10
N SER A 135 25.26 8.99 3.26
CA SER A 135 23.83 9.24 3.45
C SER A 135 23.47 10.70 3.12
N GLY A 136 22.35 10.92 2.44
CA GLY A 136 21.94 12.24 1.97
C GLY A 136 22.55 12.65 0.63
N ALA A 137 23.34 11.79 -0.04
CA ALA A 137 23.83 12.03 -1.41
C ALA A 137 22.70 11.86 -2.45
N THR A 138 21.68 12.71 -2.37
CA THR A 138 20.41 12.59 -3.11
C THR A 138 20.57 12.61 -4.63
N ASN A 139 21.63 13.23 -5.16
CA ASN A 139 21.92 13.32 -6.59
C ASN A 139 22.92 12.28 -7.12
N LEU A 140 23.47 11.42 -6.26
CA LEU A 140 24.39 10.37 -6.68
C LEU A 140 23.66 9.34 -7.54
N LYS A 141 24.09 9.18 -8.80
CA LYS A 141 23.42 8.29 -9.77
C LYS A 141 23.95 6.86 -9.70
N GLU A 142 25.24 6.68 -9.43
CA GLU A 142 25.90 5.38 -9.43
C GLU A 142 26.97 5.28 -8.33
N ILE A 143 27.13 4.06 -7.80
CA ILE A 143 28.35 3.70 -7.07
C ILE A 143 29.49 3.56 -8.09
N PRO A 144 30.72 4.02 -7.81
CA PRO A 144 31.81 4.03 -8.78
C PRO A 144 32.35 2.60 -9.02
N LYS A 145 32.89 2.38 -10.22
CA LYS A 145 33.52 1.10 -10.57
C LYS A 145 34.76 0.86 -9.70
N ASN A 146 34.93 -0.40 -9.29
CA ASN A 146 36.03 -0.86 -8.45
C ASN A 146 36.09 -0.16 -7.08
N LEU A 147 34.95 0.24 -6.52
CA LEU A 147 34.86 0.69 -5.14
C LEU A 147 35.24 -0.47 -4.20
N ILE A 148 36.16 -0.24 -3.27
CA ILE A 148 36.49 -1.17 -2.19
C ILE A 148 36.27 -0.45 -0.86
N VAL A 149 35.48 -1.02 0.03
CA VAL A 149 35.29 -0.51 1.40
C VAL A 149 35.63 -1.66 2.33
N ASP A 150 36.71 -1.55 3.12
CA ASP A 150 37.11 -2.62 4.04
C ASP A 150 36.16 -2.70 5.26
N GLY A 151 35.42 -1.61 5.56
CA GLY A 151 34.37 -1.54 6.57
C GLY A 151 32.94 -1.69 6.02
N THR A 152 32.01 -0.92 6.59
CA THR A 152 30.59 -0.84 6.19
C THR A 152 30.36 0.29 5.18
N LEU A 153 29.50 0.07 4.18
CA LEU A 153 29.02 1.07 3.22
C LEU A 153 27.58 1.46 3.56
N GLU A 154 27.35 2.75 3.81
CA GLU A 154 26.02 3.30 4.13
C GLU A 154 25.60 4.34 3.09
N LEU A 155 24.44 4.09 2.46
CA LEU A 155 23.80 4.94 1.48
C LEU A 155 22.32 5.08 1.84
N GLN A 156 22.00 6.03 2.72
CA GLN A 156 20.63 6.35 3.07
C GLN A 156 20.18 7.61 2.32
N GLU A 157 18.95 7.63 1.83
CA GLU A 157 18.35 8.78 1.12
C GLU A 157 19.08 9.17 -0.19
N CYS A 158 19.81 8.23 -0.80
CA CYS A 158 20.39 8.40 -2.13
C CYS A 158 19.31 8.19 -3.21
N ALA A 159 18.36 9.13 -3.29
CA ALA A 159 17.13 8.99 -4.05
C ALA A 159 17.32 8.75 -5.57
N LYS A 160 18.42 9.24 -6.16
CA LYS A 160 18.76 9.04 -7.58
C LYS A 160 19.70 7.86 -7.86
N LEU A 161 20.08 7.08 -6.86
CA LEU A 161 20.97 5.94 -7.06
C LEU A 161 20.28 4.86 -7.91
N GLU A 162 20.80 4.60 -9.10
CA GLU A 162 20.21 3.69 -10.09
C GLU A 162 20.91 2.33 -10.14
N SER A 163 22.21 2.27 -9.80
CA SER A 163 22.99 1.02 -9.92
C SER A 163 23.96 0.77 -8.78
N TYR A 164 24.15 -0.53 -8.48
CA TYR A 164 25.21 -1.05 -7.63
C TYR A 164 26.13 -1.93 -8.51
N PRO A 165 27.37 -1.51 -8.82
CA PRO A 165 28.26 -2.27 -9.70
C PRO A 165 28.73 -3.59 -9.08
N ALA A 166 28.85 -4.63 -9.91
CA ALA A 166 29.41 -5.93 -9.52
C ALA A 166 30.87 -5.86 -9.03
N THR A 167 31.60 -4.81 -9.43
CA THR A 167 33.00 -4.58 -9.06
C THR A 167 33.16 -3.99 -7.65
N THR A 168 32.07 -3.57 -7.01
CA THR A 168 32.09 -3.04 -5.64
C THR A 168 32.42 -4.15 -4.66
N LYS A 169 33.34 -3.92 -3.71
CA LYS A 169 33.68 -4.91 -2.67
C LYS A 169 33.55 -4.27 -1.30
N VAL A 170 32.69 -4.81 -0.46
CA VAL A 170 32.49 -4.32 0.91
C VAL A 170 32.89 -5.40 1.92
N GLY A 171 33.66 -5.00 2.92
CA GLY A 171 34.27 -5.87 3.92
C GLY A 171 33.30 -6.31 5.02
N LYS A 172 32.34 -5.44 5.36
CA LYS A 172 31.30 -5.66 6.37
C LYS A 172 29.91 -5.51 5.75
N ASP A 173 29.09 -4.56 6.22
CA ASP A 173 27.70 -4.42 5.79
C ASP A 173 27.52 -3.47 4.62
N VAL A 174 26.43 -3.68 3.91
CA VAL A 174 25.88 -2.73 2.95
C VAL A 174 24.50 -2.33 3.41
N ILE A 175 24.31 -1.03 3.67
CA ILE A 175 23.04 -0.45 4.11
C ILE A 175 22.56 0.51 3.01
N LEU A 176 21.49 0.14 2.31
CA LEU A 176 20.81 0.98 1.32
C LEU A 176 19.40 1.28 1.84
N SER A 177 19.13 2.54 2.15
CA SER A 177 17.84 2.96 2.71
C SER A 177 17.24 4.08 1.87
N LYS A 178 15.97 3.96 1.46
CA LYS A 178 15.25 4.93 0.62
C LYS A 178 15.99 5.28 -0.69
N CYS A 179 16.73 4.32 -1.25
CA CYS A 179 17.33 4.42 -2.59
C CYS A 179 16.27 4.16 -3.67
N ASN A 180 15.38 5.14 -3.87
CA ASN A 180 14.12 4.97 -4.61
C ASN A 180 14.26 4.87 -6.14
N ARG A 181 15.47 4.84 -6.69
CA ARG A 181 15.73 4.54 -8.12
C ARG A 181 16.54 3.27 -8.35
N LEU A 182 16.96 2.58 -7.29
CA LEU A 182 17.72 1.34 -7.41
C LEU A 182 16.77 0.24 -7.85
N THR A 183 16.92 -0.26 -9.07
CA THR A 183 15.99 -1.23 -9.66
C THR A 183 16.43 -2.68 -9.51
N THR A 184 17.75 -2.92 -9.37
CA THR A 184 18.34 -4.26 -9.22
C THR A 184 19.71 -4.21 -8.50
N LEU A 185 20.23 -5.39 -8.15
CA LEU A 185 21.57 -5.62 -7.60
C LEU A 185 22.42 -6.44 -8.60
N PRO A 186 23.75 -6.42 -8.51
CA PRO A 186 24.60 -7.10 -9.49
C PRO A 186 24.52 -8.63 -9.40
N GLU A 187 24.57 -9.29 -10.56
CA GLU A 187 24.64 -10.75 -10.67
C GLU A 187 25.90 -11.35 -10.02
N ASN A 188 25.75 -12.55 -9.43
CA ASN A 188 26.81 -13.34 -8.80
C ASN A 188 27.61 -12.57 -7.73
N HIS A 189 26.94 -11.69 -6.99
CA HIS A 189 27.58 -10.86 -5.97
C HIS A 189 27.54 -11.50 -4.58
N THR A 190 28.62 -11.31 -3.83
CA THR A 190 28.73 -11.75 -2.43
C THR A 190 28.81 -10.53 -1.52
N PHE A 191 27.78 -10.35 -0.70
CA PHE A 191 27.77 -9.40 0.42
C PHE A 191 28.35 -10.11 1.64
N LYS A 192 29.49 -9.64 2.17
CA LYS A 192 30.27 -10.40 3.15
C LYS A 192 29.62 -10.55 4.52
N ARG A 193 28.84 -9.56 4.97
CA ARG A 193 28.13 -9.60 6.26
C ARG A 193 26.64 -9.31 6.05
N ASP A 194 26.12 -8.17 6.51
CA ASP A 194 24.71 -7.84 6.38
C ASP A 194 24.44 -7.06 5.08
N LEU A 195 23.31 -7.34 4.45
CA LEU A 195 22.72 -6.52 3.40
C LEU A 195 21.37 -6.03 3.89
N ILE A 196 21.24 -4.71 4.09
CA ILE A 196 20.01 -4.07 4.56
C ILE A 196 19.48 -3.18 3.45
N LEU A 197 18.32 -3.52 2.90
CA LEU A 197 17.54 -2.75 1.96
C LEU A 197 16.24 -2.31 2.64
N TYR A 198 16.14 -1.02 2.97
CA TYR A 198 14.96 -0.47 3.65
C TYR A 198 14.25 0.55 2.75
N LYS A 199 12.98 0.29 2.42
CA LYS A 199 12.15 1.16 1.56
C LYS A 199 12.82 1.55 0.24
N CYS A 200 13.55 0.62 -0.38
CA CYS A 200 14.04 0.77 -1.75
C CYS A 200 12.88 0.50 -2.72
N THR A 201 11.95 1.45 -2.83
CA THR A 201 10.63 1.21 -3.43
C THR A 201 10.64 0.97 -4.93
N ALA A 202 11.72 1.26 -5.67
CA ALA A 202 11.84 0.94 -7.09
C ALA A 202 12.57 -0.38 -7.38
N LEU A 203 13.06 -1.09 -6.36
CA LEU A 203 13.73 -2.38 -6.51
C LEU A 203 12.69 -3.40 -6.99
N LYS A 204 12.81 -3.88 -8.23
CA LYS A 204 11.83 -4.78 -8.85
C LYS A 204 12.27 -6.23 -8.79
N GLU A 205 13.56 -6.49 -8.99
CA GLU A 205 14.11 -7.83 -9.02
C GLU A 205 15.45 -7.90 -8.29
N LEU A 206 15.74 -9.09 -7.77
CA LEU A 206 17.07 -9.46 -7.30
C LEU A 206 17.74 -10.36 -8.37
N PRO A 207 19.08 -10.33 -8.48
CA PRO A 207 19.83 -11.16 -9.41
C PRO A 207 19.57 -12.66 -9.21
N GLU A 208 19.77 -13.46 -10.26
CA GLU A 208 19.47 -14.90 -10.24
C GLU A 208 20.23 -15.66 -9.14
N LYS A 209 21.46 -15.21 -8.83
CA LYS A 209 22.32 -15.80 -7.80
C LYS A 209 22.98 -14.72 -6.95
N MET A 210 22.88 -14.87 -5.63
CA MET A 210 23.59 -14.01 -4.68
C MET A 210 23.88 -14.73 -3.36
N THR A 211 24.87 -14.23 -2.63
CA THR A 211 25.21 -14.69 -1.28
C THR A 211 25.28 -13.50 -0.32
N VAL A 212 24.66 -13.63 0.85
CA VAL A 212 24.76 -12.71 1.98
C VAL A 212 25.34 -13.47 3.17
N GLY A 213 26.47 -13.00 3.70
CA GLY A 213 27.24 -13.74 4.69
C GLY A 213 26.54 -13.87 6.03
N ASP A 214 25.67 -12.92 6.39
CA ASP A 214 24.89 -13.01 7.63
C ASP A 214 23.41 -12.58 7.47
N ARG A 215 23.01 -11.34 7.79
CA ARG A 215 21.60 -10.91 7.69
C ARG A 215 21.28 -10.31 6.32
N PHE A 216 20.21 -10.78 5.69
CA PHE A 216 19.62 -10.11 4.53
C PHE A 216 18.25 -9.56 4.90
N GLU A 217 18.14 -8.23 4.96
CA GLU A 217 16.92 -7.52 5.31
C GLU A 217 16.38 -6.73 4.11
N LEU A 218 15.14 -7.00 3.73
CA LEU A 218 14.38 -6.43 2.62
C LEU A 218 13.07 -5.90 3.21
N LYS A 219 13.09 -4.73 3.85
CA LYS A 219 11.91 -4.19 4.53
C LYS A 219 11.24 -3.11 3.73
N GLY A 220 9.97 -3.33 3.36
CA GLY A 220 9.17 -2.35 2.63
C GLY A 220 9.66 -2.08 1.21
N CYS A 221 10.33 -3.05 0.58
CA CYS A 221 10.66 -3.02 -0.85
C CYS A 221 9.42 -3.43 -1.67
N THR A 222 8.41 -2.57 -1.69
CA THR A 222 7.03 -2.89 -2.13
C THR A 222 6.86 -3.17 -3.63
N GLN A 223 7.87 -2.91 -4.46
CA GLN A 223 7.86 -3.28 -5.89
C GLN A 223 8.66 -4.54 -6.21
N LEU A 224 9.33 -5.14 -5.22
CA LEU A 224 10.11 -6.36 -5.41
C LEU A 224 9.15 -7.51 -5.72
N ASN A 225 9.27 -8.10 -6.91
CA ASN A 225 8.41 -9.20 -7.37
C ASN A 225 9.20 -10.46 -7.77
N LYS A 226 10.52 -10.37 -7.91
CA LYS A 226 11.36 -11.49 -8.35
C LYS A 226 12.54 -11.72 -7.41
N MET A 227 12.51 -12.87 -6.74
CA MET A 227 13.58 -13.37 -5.87
C MET A 227 14.66 -14.11 -6.68
N PRO A 228 15.89 -14.27 -6.13
CA PRO A 228 16.92 -15.08 -6.75
C PRO A 228 16.46 -16.52 -6.96
N LYS A 229 16.91 -17.18 -8.02
CA LYS A 229 16.72 -18.64 -8.17
C LYS A 229 17.51 -19.40 -7.11
N GLN A 230 18.72 -18.92 -6.80
CA GLN A 230 19.60 -19.46 -5.76
C GLN A 230 20.02 -18.34 -4.81
N LEU A 231 19.62 -18.46 -3.54
CA LEU A 231 19.95 -17.50 -2.50
C LEU A 231 20.64 -18.23 -1.35
N SER A 232 21.80 -17.72 -0.92
CA SER A 232 22.48 -18.17 0.29
C SER A 232 22.55 -17.03 1.30
N VAL A 233 22.02 -17.24 2.50
CA VAL A 233 22.01 -16.27 3.60
C VAL A 233 22.55 -16.98 4.84
N GLY A 234 23.75 -16.60 5.30
CA GLY A 234 24.41 -17.25 6.44
C GLY A 234 23.68 -17.06 7.77
N GLY A 235 22.77 -16.08 7.84
CA GLY A 235 21.96 -15.76 9.01
C GLY A 235 20.47 -15.69 8.69
N THR A 236 19.87 -14.52 8.93
CA THR A 236 18.42 -14.31 8.84
C THR A 236 18.05 -13.68 7.51
N LEU A 237 16.99 -14.18 6.88
CA LEU A 237 16.33 -13.53 5.75
C LEU A 237 15.03 -12.89 6.25
N ASP A 238 14.95 -11.57 6.17
CA ASP A 238 13.78 -10.79 6.57
C ASP A 238 13.25 -10.03 5.37
N MET A 239 12.04 -10.38 4.93
CA MET A 239 11.37 -9.81 3.77
C MET A 239 10.11 -9.05 4.16
N THR A 240 10.00 -8.64 5.42
CA THR A 240 8.78 -8.04 5.96
C THR A 240 8.29 -6.90 5.08
N ASN A 241 7.00 -6.93 4.72
CA ASN A 241 6.34 -5.94 3.88
C ASN A 241 6.83 -5.91 2.41
N CYS A 242 7.41 -6.99 1.90
CA CYS A 242 7.65 -7.19 0.46
C CYS A 242 6.40 -7.73 -0.25
N ILE A 243 5.37 -6.87 -0.34
CA ILE A 243 4.00 -7.25 -0.71
C ILE A 243 3.85 -7.87 -2.12
N ARG A 244 4.80 -7.65 -3.03
CA ARG A 244 4.74 -8.12 -4.42
C ARG A 244 5.52 -9.40 -4.70
N VAL A 245 6.17 -10.00 -3.71
CA VAL A 245 6.90 -11.26 -3.89
C VAL A 245 5.90 -12.41 -3.92
N GLU A 246 5.81 -13.11 -5.06
CA GLU A 246 4.92 -14.27 -5.23
C GLU A 246 5.56 -15.59 -4.79
N HIS A 247 6.88 -15.72 -4.96
CA HIS A 247 7.60 -16.97 -4.75
C HIS A 247 8.92 -16.76 -4.01
N LEU A 248 9.19 -17.66 -3.06
CA LEU A 248 10.52 -17.82 -2.47
C LEU A 248 11.50 -18.40 -3.51
N PRO A 249 12.82 -18.24 -3.29
CA PRO A 249 13.85 -18.85 -4.14
C PRO A 249 13.61 -20.35 -4.39
N ARG A 250 13.98 -20.86 -5.57
CA ARG A 250 13.94 -22.32 -5.84
C ARG A 250 14.87 -23.08 -4.89
N SER A 251 15.99 -22.47 -4.55
CA SER A 251 16.94 -22.95 -3.54
C SER A 251 17.31 -21.81 -2.60
N LEU A 252 17.06 -22.02 -1.31
CA LEU A 252 17.43 -21.11 -0.24
C LEU A 252 18.29 -21.85 0.79
N VAL A 253 19.54 -21.45 0.92
CA VAL A 253 20.39 -21.83 2.06
C VAL A 253 20.23 -20.75 3.12
N LEU A 254 19.79 -21.11 4.31
CA LEU A 254 19.48 -20.16 5.39
C LEU A 254 20.07 -20.64 6.71
N GLY A 255 20.89 -19.80 7.36
CA GLY A 255 21.50 -20.17 8.64
C GLY A 255 20.60 -19.97 9.86
N ARG A 256 19.67 -19.00 9.83
CA ARG A 256 18.81 -18.61 10.97
C ARG A 256 17.34 -18.40 10.54
N ASN A 257 16.69 -17.32 10.97
CA ASN A 257 15.24 -17.20 10.82
C ASN A 257 14.80 -16.72 9.44
N LEU A 258 13.54 -16.98 9.10
CA LEU A 258 12.87 -16.50 7.89
C LEU A 258 11.67 -15.65 8.28
N TYR A 259 11.63 -14.38 7.89
CA TYR A 259 10.50 -13.49 8.13
C TYR A 259 9.85 -13.09 6.82
N LEU A 260 8.59 -13.48 6.65
CA LEU A 260 7.74 -13.22 5.48
C LEU A 260 6.51 -12.40 5.89
N GLU A 261 6.56 -11.70 7.02
CA GLU A 261 5.43 -10.95 7.54
C GLU A 261 4.90 -9.97 6.46
N ASN A 262 3.60 -10.01 6.18
CA ASN A 262 2.92 -9.25 5.12
C ASN A 262 3.45 -9.47 3.69
N CYS A 263 4.14 -10.57 3.40
CA CYS A 263 4.42 -11.01 2.02
C CYS A 263 3.17 -11.67 1.41
N GLN A 264 2.17 -10.84 1.12
CA GLN A 264 0.80 -11.24 0.83
C GLN A 264 0.64 -12.12 -0.42
N LEU A 265 1.47 -11.94 -1.44
CA LEU A 265 1.42 -12.77 -2.66
C LEU A 265 2.09 -14.15 -2.50
N ILE A 266 2.77 -14.43 -1.37
CA ILE A 266 3.27 -15.77 -1.09
C ILE A 266 2.10 -16.65 -0.65
N GLN A 267 1.55 -17.40 -1.61
CA GLN A 267 0.45 -18.33 -1.37
C GLN A 267 0.90 -19.77 -1.09
N LYS A 268 2.17 -20.09 -1.34
CA LYS A 268 2.71 -21.44 -1.15
C LYS A 268 4.14 -21.39 -0.63
N LEU A 269 4.43 -22.21 0.39
CA LEU A 269 5.79 -22.42 0.84
C LEU A 269 6.44 -23.57 0.05
N PRO A 270 7.66 -23.40 -0.49
CA PRO A 270 8.43 -24.51 -1.02
C PRO A 270 8.64 -25.60 0.04
N SER A 271 8.68 -26.87 -0.38
CA SER A 271 8.81 -28.01 0.55
C SER A 271 10.06 -27.92 1.43
N TYR A 272 11.15 -27.31 0.93
CA TYR A 272 12.39 -27.15 1.69
C TYR A 272 12.22 -26.27 2.93
N VAL A 273 11.23 -25.36 2.96
CA VAL A 273 10.95 -24.48 4.11
C VAL A 273 10.66 -25.32 5.36
N TYR A 274 9.92 -26.42 5.18
CA TYR A 274 9.57 -27.37 6.23
C TYR A 274 10.73 -28.31 6.62
N SER A 275 11.85 -28.30 5.89
CA SER A 275 13.05 -29.09 6.19
C SER A 275 14.26 -28.26 6.61
N LEU A 276 14.08 -26.95 6.84
CA LEU A 276 15.18 -26.06 7.25
C LEU A 276 15.77 -26.40 8.63
N GLY A 277 15.02 -27.13 9.46
CA GLY A 277 15.47 -27.59 10.79
C GLY A 277 15.74 -26.46 11.78
N ASP A 278 16.38 -26.82 12.90
CA ASP A 278 16.74 -25.93 13.99
C ASP A 278 17.94 -25.02 13.66
N VAL A 279 18.17 -24.07 14.55
CA VAL A 279 19.28 -23.12 14.48
C VAL A 279 20.33 -23.50 15.52
N GLN A 280 21.58 -23.66 15.08
CA GLN A 280 22.70 -23.85 15.98
C GLN A 280 23.18 -22.48 16.49
N THR A 281 23.18 -22.31 17.81
CA THR A 281 23.68 -21.10 18.48
C THR A 281 24.85 -21.45 19.41
N SER A 282 25.55 -20.44 19.92
CA SER A 282 26.57 -20.61 20.97
C SER A 282 25.99 -21.16 22.29
N ARG A 283 24.67 -21.06 22.49
CA ARG A 283 23.95 -21.54 23.68
C ARG A 283 23.25 -22.88 23.45
N GLY A 284 23.46 -23.53 22.31
CA GLY A 284 22.82 -24.79 21.93
C GLY A 284 21.86 -24.64 20.74
N ARG A 285 20.98 -25.61 20.57
CA ARG A 285 19.98 -25.65 19.47
C ARG A 285 18.70 -24.96 19.88
N THR A 286 18.18 -24.12 19.00
CA THR A 286 16.89 -23.43 19.16
C THR A 286 16.04 -23.64 17.94
N ASN A 287 14.71 -23.62 18.08
CA ASN A 287 13.85 -23.67 16.89
C ASN A 287 14.11 -22.47 15.98
N ARG A 288 14.10 -22.73 14.67
CA ARG A 288 14.08 -21.69 13.65
C ARG A 288 12.72 -21.03 13.65
N ILE A 289 12.70 -19.71 13.68
CA ILE A 289 11.46 -18.95 13.53
C ILE A 289 11.20 -18.76 12.04
N ILE A 290 9.99 -19.11 11.62
CA ILE A 290 9.46 -18.81 10.30
C ILE A 290 8.17 -18.00 10.48
N ASN A 291 8.26 -16.69 10.29
CA ASN A 291 7.10 -15.81 10.41
C ASN A 291 6.39 -15.70 9.07
N VAL A 292 5.12 -16.09 9.05
CA VAL A 292 4.21 -16.03 7.90
C VAL A 292 2.95 -15.23 8.25
N GLN A 293 2.99 -14.39 9.27
CA GLN A 293 1.85 -13.57 9.67
C GLN A 293 1.50 -12.56 8.55
N GLY A 294 0.21 -12.39 8.25
CA GLY A 294 -0.23 -11.50 7.17
C GLY A 294 0.15 -11.98 5.75
N THR A 295 0.63 -13.21 5.58
CA THR A 295 0.72 -13.87 4.27
C THR A 295 -0.61 -14.53 3.91
N PHE A 296 -0.88 -14.76 2.62
CA PHE A 296 -2.08 -15.46 2.15
C PHE A 296 -1.77 -16.87 1.68
N LEU A 297 -1.11 -17.65 2.55
CA LEU A 297 -0.87 -19.06 2.30
C LEU A 297 -2.18 -19.79 2.01
N ASN A 298 -2.17 -20.67 1.01
CA ASN A 298 -3.27 -21.60 0.72
C ASN A 298 -3.61 -22.44 1.96
N ASP A 299 -4.84 -22.96 2.02
CA ASP A 299 -5.35 -23.69 3.19
C ASP A 299 -4.41 -24.81 3.65
N ARG A 300 -3.83 -25.56 2.71
CA ARG A 300 -2.90 -26.65 3.05
C ARG A 300 -1.65 -26.15 3.76
N ASP A 301 -0.98 -25.12 3.23
CA ASP A 301 0.21 -24.54 3.87
C ASP A 301 -0.15 -23.78 5.15
N ASN A 302 -1.30 -23.12 5.20
CA ASN A 302 -1.79 -22.43 6.39
C ASN A 302 -2.13 -23.40 7.53
N GLU A 303 -2.84 -24.50 7.26
CA GLU A 303 -3.07 -25.57 8.23
C GLU A 303 -1.76 -26.22 8.66
N ARG A 304 -0.87 -26.51 7.71
CA ARG A 304 0.42 -27.11 7.99
C ARG A 304 1.26 -26.24 8.93
N THR A 305 1.35 -24.95 8.67
CA THR A 305 2.09 -24.02 9.54
C THR A 305 1.43 -23.81 10.90
N ARG A 306 0.10 -23.98 11.03
CA ARG A 306 -0.63 -23.85 12.31
C ARG A 306 -0.60 -25.11 13.17
N PHE A 307 -0.75 -26.29 12.56
CA PHE A 307 -1.07 -27.51 13.27
C PHE A 307 -0.01 -28.61 13.15
N GLU A 308 0.79 -28.62 12.07
CA GLU A 308 1.83 -29.63 11.91
C GLU A 308 3.04 -29.28 12.78
N ARG A 309 3.46 -30.23 13.62
CA ARG A 309 4.71 -30.11 14.36
C ARG A 309 5.88 -30.40 13.45
N VAL A 310 6.55 -29.34 12.99
CA VAL A 310 7.77 -29.45 12.20
C VAL A 310 8.99 -29.38 13.13
N ARG A 311 9.79 -30.45 13.15
CA ARG A 311 10.92 -30.56 14.08
C ARG A 311 11.93 -29.42 13.86
N GLY A 312 12.25 -28.71 14.93
CA GLY A 312 13.22 -27.63 14.91
C GLY A 312 12.72 -26.32 14.30
N ILE A 313 11.42 -26.21 13.98
CA ILE A 313 10.82 -25.01 13.40
C ILE A 313 9.65 -24.55 14.26
N THR A 314 9.56 -23.23 14.46
CA THR A 314 8.41 -22.56 15.05
C THR A 314 7.84 -21.60 14.00
N PHE A 315 6.60 -21.85 13.59
CA PHE A 315 5.88 -20.94 12.72
C PHE A 315 5.16 -19.86 13.54
N GLU A 316 5.29 -18.61 13.12
CA GLU A 316 4.43 -17.52 13.59
C GLU A 316 3.36 -17.27 12.52
N THR A 317 2.10 -17.51 12.86
CA THR A 317 0.95 -17.49 11.93
C THR A 317 -0.12 -16.50 12.41
N GLY A 318 -1.14 -16.26 11.57
CA GLY A 318 -2.25 -15.36 11.86
C GLY A 318 -2.07 -13.96 11.25
N ALA A 319 -2.83 -12.98 11.74
CA ALA A 319 -2.69 -11.59 11.32
C ALA A 319 -1.34 -11.02 11.76
N SER A 320 -0.74 -10.16 10.92
CA SER A 320 0.45 -9.40 11.29
C SER A 320 0.14 -8.48 12.48
N ARG A 321 1.09 -8.37 13.40
CA ARG A 321 1.03 -7.39 14.51
C ARG A 321 1.46 -5.99 14.07
N HIS A 322 1.99 -5.88 12.87
CA HIS A 322 2.39 -4.65 12.20
C HIS A 322 1.57 -4.51 10.91
N PRO A 323 0.22 -4.41 11.00
CA PRO A 323 -0.60 -4.25 9.81
C PRO A 323 -0.10 -3.02 9.07
N ILE A 324 0.35 -3.22 7.83
CA ILE A 324 0.58 -2.10 6.94
C ILE A 324 -0.84 -1.64 6.60
N SER A 325 -1.33 -0.57 7.23
CA SER A 325 -2.46 0.14 6.62
C SER A 325 -1.93 0.65 5.28
N VAL A 326 -2.28 -0.04 4.19
CA VAL A 326 -1.84 0.38 2.86
C VAL A 326 -2.53 1.70 2.59
N LYS A 327 -1.78 2.78 2.68
CA LYS A 327 -2.28 4.12 2.44
C LYS A 327 -2.55 4.30 0.96
N VAL A 328 -3.82 4.40 0.60
CA VAL A 328 -4.28 4.75 -0.74
C VAL A 328 -4.63 6.23 -0.74
N VAL A 329 -3.81 7.03 -1.42
CA VAL A 329 -4.12 8.43 -1.67
C VAL A 329 -4.91 8.51 -2.97
N THR A 330 -6.12 9.05 -2.91
CA THR A 330 -7.01 9.14 -4.07
C THR A 330 -7.67 10.52 -4.17
N GLU A 331 -8.46 10.72 -5.21
CA GLU A 331 -9.26 11.92 -5.45
C GLU A 331 -10.61 11.51 -6.09
N PRO A 332 -11.64 12.36 -6.03
CA PRO A 332 -12.94 12.03 -6.58
C PRO A 332 -12.87 11.69 -8.06
N GLY A 333 -13.45 10.56 -8.45
CA GLY A 333 -13.39 10.03 -9.82
C GLY A 333 -12.19 9.11 -10.11
N LYS A 334 -11.28 8.91 -9.14
CA LYS A 334 -10.09 8.05 -9.26
C LYS A 334 -10.06 6.85 -8.33
N GLU A 335 -11.04 6.74 -7.45
CA GLU A 335 -11.12 5.74 -6.39
C GLU A 335 -10.95 4.31 -6.94
N ALA A 336 -11.64 3.93 -8.01
CA ALA A 336 -11.51 2.58 -8.59
C ALA A 336 -10.09 2.31 -9.08
N GLU A 337 -9.51 3.24 -9.83
CA GLU A 337 -8.15 3.12 -10.38
C GLU A 337 -7.11 2.96 -9.25
N ASP A 338 -7.23 3.75 -8.18
CA ASP A 338 -6.26 3.77 -7.09
C ASP A 338 -6.43 2.59 -6.12
N ILE A 339 -7.66 2.22 -5.78
CA ILE A 339 -7.96 1.12 -4.86
C ILE A 339 -7.61 -0.23 -5.49
N LEU A 340 -7.94 -0.45 -6.77
CA LEU A 340 -7.70 -1.72 -7.45
C LEU A 340 -6.21 -2.08 -7.58
N LYS A 341 -5.30 -1.12 -7.44
CA LYS A 341 -3.85 -1.40 -7.38
C LYS A 341 -3.47 -2.31 -6.22
N TYR A 342 -4.32 -2.40 -5.19
CA TYR A 342 -4.03 -3.10 -3.94
C TYR A 342 -4.96 -4.31 -3.70
N ILE A 343 -6.25 -4.21 -4.03
CA ILE A 343 -7.23 -5.26 -3.69
C ILE A 343 -7.57 -6.22 -4.83
N ARG A 344 -7.06 -6.01 -6.06
CA ARG A 344 -7.43 -6.81 -7.24
C ARG A 344 -7.26 -8.33 -7.07
N HIS A 345 -6.29 -8.76 -6.27
CA HIS A 345 -6.04 -10.18 -5.98
C HIS A 345 -6.25 -10.54 -4.50
N ASN A 346 -6.47 -9.55 -3.63
CA ASN A 346 -6.83 -9.74 -2.24
C ASN A 346 -7.87 -8.70 -1.80
N PRO A 347 -9.17 -8.98 -2.00
CA PRO A 347 -10.23 -8.08 -1.55
C PRO A 347 -10.36 -7.93 -0.04
N GLN A 348 -9.55 -8.62 0.77
CA GLN A 348 -9.56 -8.49 2.22
C GLN A 348 -8.55 -7.45 2.73
N GLU A 349 -7.65 -6.97 1.87
CA GLU A 349 -6.55 -6.07 2.24
C GLU A 349 -7.02 -4.85 3.04
N ASP A 350 -6.36 -4.58 4.16
CA ASP A 350 -6.67 -3.43 5.00
C ASP A 350 -6.06 -2.15 4.40
N LEU A 351 -6.93 -1.31 3.86
CA LEU A 351 -6.57 -0.04 3.23
C LEU A 351 -6.86 1.12 4.17
N TYR A 352 -5.97 2.12 4.16
CA TYR A 352 -6.25 3.45 4.70
C TYR A 352 -6.47 4.40 3.54
N ILE A 353 -7.72 4.85 3.34
CA ILE A 353 -8.05 5.78 2.27
C ILE A 353 -7.81 7.22 2.76
N GLN A 354 -7.11 8.01 1.94
CA GLN A 354 -6.99 9.45 2.11
C GLN A 354 -7.31 10.17 0.80
N TYR A 355 -8.27 11.09 0.83
CA TYR A 355 -8.47 12.03 -0.27
C TYR A 355 -7.41 13.14 -0.25
N LYS A 356 -6.91 13.52 -1.42
CA LYS A 356 -5.93 14.61 -1.55
C LYS A 356 -6.49 15.91 -0.96
N GLY A 357 -5.70 16.56 -0.10
CA GLY A 357 -6.08 17.82 0.55
C GLY A 357 -6.80 17.64 1.89
N GLU A 358 -7.24 16.44 2.24
CA GLU A 358 -7.96 16.19 3.49
C GLU A 358 -7.06 15.63 4.60
N LYS A 359 -7.34 15.98 5.86
CA LYS A 359 -6.60 15.48 7.04
C LYS A 359 -6.96 14.05 7.46
N GLY A 360 -7.85 13.36 6.74
CA GLY A 360 -8.13 11.93 6.93
C GLY A 360 -8.63 11.57 8.33
N ILE A 361 -9.67 12.28 8.80
CA ILE A 361 -10.19 12.23 10.18
C ILE A 361 -11.21 11.09 10.39
N ASP A 362 -11.96 10.70 9.34
CA ASP A 362 -13.02 9.67 9.42
C ASP A 362 -12.64 8.41 8.63
N ILE A 363 -11.80 7.57 9.22
CA ILE A 363 -11.13 6.45 8.53
C ILE A 363 -12.13 5.41 8.00
N GLY A 364 -13.14 5.05 8.79
CA GLY A 364 -14.14 4.03 8.43
C GLY A 364 -15.17 4.54 7.43
N GLY A 365 -15.72 5.73 7.66
CA GLY A 365 -16.67 6.38 6.75
C GLY A 365 -16.12 6.64 5.37
N LEU A 366 -15.00 7.36 5.34
CA LEU A 366 -14.33 7.74 4.10
C LEU A 366 -13.89 6.50 3.31
N SER A 367 -13.45 5.45 4.00
CA SER A 367 -13.12 4.18 3.33
C SER A 367 -14.35 3.59 2.67
N ARG A 368 -15.48 3.46 3.38
CA ARG A 368 -16.70 2.87 2.80
C ARG A 368 -17.24 3.70 1.63
N GLN A 369 -17.19 5.02 1.73
CA GLN A 369 -17.60 5.91 0.63
C GLN A 369 -16.68 5.76 -0.59
N ALA A 370 -15.36 5.63 -0.38
CA ALA A 370 -14.43 5.44 -1.48
C ALA A 370 -14.65 4.10 -2.21
N PHE A 371 -14.97 3.02 -1.50
CA PHE A 371 -15.33 1.74 -2.13
C PHE A 371 -16.67 1.82 -2.88
N GLU A 372 -17.68 2.49 -2.33
CA GLU A 372 -18.94 2.74 -3.05
C GLU A 372 -18.72 3.58 -4.30
N ASN A 373 -17.92 4.66 -4.22
CA ASN A 373 -17.58 5.50 -5.36
C ASN A 373 -16.80 4.73 -6.43
N ALA A 374 -15.83 3.90 -6.01
CA ALA A 374 -15.09 3.01 -6.92
C ALA A 374 -16.04 2.03 -7.63
N PHE A 375 -17.01 1.47 -6.92
CA PHE A 375 -18.02 0.60 -7.52
C PHE A 375 -18.89 1.35 -8.53
N ASN A 376 -19.34 2.56 -8.18
CA ASN A 376 -20.14 3.40 -9.08
C ASN A 376 -19.35 3.76 -10.35
N GLN A 377 -18.05 4.01 -10.27
CA GLN A 377 -17.20 4.23 -11.44
C GLN A 377 -17.14 3.03 -12.38
N LEU A 378 -17.21 1.81 -11.84
CA LEU A 378 -17.25 0.59 -12.64
C LEU A 378 -18.64 0.34 -13.25
N LEU A 379 -19.71 0.66 -12.52
CA LEU A 379 -21.09 0.56 -13.01
C LEU A 379 -21.40 1.55 -14.12
N ASP A 380 -20.97 2.81 -13.96
CA ASP A 380 -21.27 3.91 -14.87
C ASP A 380 -20.22 4.06 -15.98
N LYS A 381 -19.28 3.11 -16.08
CA LYS A 381 -18.23 3.14 -17.09
C LYS A 381 -18.85 3.02 -18.49
N LYS A 382 -18.62 4.04 -19.32
CA LYS A 382 -19.03 4.00 -20.72
C LYS A 382 -18.36 2.82 -21.44
N ASP A 383 -19.17 2.09 -22.20
CA ASP A 383 -18.76 0.86 -22.89
C ASP A 383 -18.12 -0.16 -21.92
N GLY A 384 -18.55 -0.16 -20.66
CA GLY A 384 -18.05 -1.06 -19.64
C GLY A 384 -18.83 -2.36 -19.53
N LEU A 385 -18.57 -3.11 -18.46
CA LEU A 385 -19.21 -4.40 -18.18
C LEU A 385 -20.75 -4.32 -18.04
N PHE A 386 -21.25 -3.20 -17.53
CA PHE A 386 -22.68 -3.01 -17.25
C PHE A 386 -23.28 -1.93 -18.13
N THR A 387 -24.55 -2.12 -18.49
CA THR A 387 -25.41 -1.11 -19.13
C THR A 387 -26.60 -0.81 -18.25
N LYS A 388 -27.00 0.46 -18.21
CA LYS A 388 -28.18 0.91 -17.47
C LYS A 388 -29.38 0.97 -18.40
N GLY A 389 -30.40 0.16 -18.11
CA GLY A 389 -31.64 0.13 -18.86
C GLY A 389 -32.52 1.36 -18.63
N ALA A 390 -33.58 1.51 -19.43
CA ALA A 390 -34.56 2.59 -19.28
C ALA A 390 -35.34 2.53 -17.95
N ASN A 391 -35.42 1.34 -17.34
CA ASN A 391 -35.94 1.10 -15.99
C ASN A 391 -34.99 1.62 -14.87
N GLY A 392 -33.80 2.08 -15.22
CA GLY A 392 -32.78 2.56 -14.29
C GLY A 392 -31.95 1.47 -13.60
N LEU A 393 -32.17 0.19 -13.95
CA LEU A 393 -31.43 -0.96 -13.43
C LEU A 393 -30.24 -1.31 -14.33
N TYR A 394 -29.22 -1.91 -13.75
CA TYR A 394 -28.04 -2.39 -14.46
C TYR A 394 -28.19 -3.87 -14.83
N SER A 395 -27.74 -4.20 -16.03
CA SER A 395 -27.56 -5.56 -16.54
C SER A 395 -26.15 -5.68 -17.16
N LEU A 396 -25.66 -6.91 -17.37
CA LEU A 396 -24.45 -7.08 -18.17
C LEU A 396 -24.71 -6.55 -19.58
N ALA A 397 -23.74 -5.84 -20.14
CA ALA A 397 -23.88 -5.24 -21.46
C ALA A 397 -24.15 -6.31 -22.55
N GLU A 398 -25.10 -6.05 -23.44
CA GLU A 398 -25.23 -6.77 -24.72
C GLU A 398 -24.18 -6.21 -25.69
N MET A 399 -23.28 -7.04 -26.24
CA MET A 399 -22.01 -6.54 -26.78
C MET A 399 -21.67 -7.01 -28.20
N ASP A 400 -20.91 -6.17 -28.91
CA ASP A 400 -20.28 -6.41 -30.22
C ASP A 400 -18.82 -6.84 -30.01
N TYR A 401 -18.44 -7.99 -30.57
CA TYR A 401 -17.45 -8.88 -29.96
C TYR A 401 -16.05 -8.86 -30.58
N THR A 402 -15.46 -7.67 -30.73
CA THR A 402 -14.03 -7.62 -31.07
C THR A 402 -13.16 -8.26 -29.95
N SER A 403 -12.09 -8.97 -30.33
CA SER A 403 -11.23 -9.68 -29.38
C SER A 403 -10.59 -8.79 -28.29
N ASP A 404 -10.25 -7.54 -28.64
CA ASP A 404 -9.71 -6.56 -27.69
C ASP A 404 -10.75 -6.14 -26.63
N LYS A 405 -12.03 -6.05 -27.04
CA LYS A 405 -13.12 -5.69 -26.14
C LYS A 405 -13.38 -6.77 -25.09
N GLN A 406 -13.29 -8.04 -25.47
CA GLN A 406 -13.45 -9.17 -24.54
C GLN A 406 -12.42 -9.15 -23.40
N VAL A 407 -11.14 -8.94 -23.74
CA VAL A 407 -10.07 -8.89 -22.74
C VAL A 407 -10.31 -7.74 -21.77
N GLN A 408 -10.71 -6.57 -22.29
CA GLN A 408 -11.07 -5.42 -21.47
C GLN A 408 -12.20 -5.77 -20.49
N LEU A 409 -13.27 -6.40 -20.98
CA LEU A 409 -14.45 -6.71 -20.17
C LEU A 409 -14.17 -7.77 -19.09
N LEU A 410 -13.34 -8.77 -19.38
CA LEU A 410 -12.91 -9.73 -18.36
C LEU A 410 -12.08 -9.05 -17.26
N GLN A 411 -11.22 -8.10 -17.64
CA GLN A 411 -10.49 -7.29 -16.66
C GLN A 411 -11.43 -6.43 -15.81
N GLU A 412 -12.51 -5.91 -16.41
CA GLU A 412 -13.55 -5.16 -15.71
C GLU A 412 -14.40 -6.05 -14.80
N ALA A 413 -14.78 -7.26 -15.23
CA ALA A 413 -15.47 -8.23 -14.38
C ALA A 413 -14.64 -8.59 -13.15
N ASN A 414 -13.33 -8.78 -13.31
CA ASN A 414 -12.43 -9.00 -12.20
C ASN A 414 -12.28 -7.76 -11.29
N ALA A 415 -12.30 -6.55 -11.86
CA ALA A 415 -12.30 -5.32 -11.08
C ALA A 415 -13.58 -5.17 -10.24
N VAL A 416 -14.74 -5.41 -10.85
CA VAL A 416 -16.05 -5.42 -10.19
C VAL A 416 -16.06 -6.45 -9.07
N ALA A 417 -15.57 -7.65 -9.35
CA ALA A 417 -15.47 -8.72 -8.37
C ALA A 417 -14.64 -8.31 -7.14
N ALA A 418 -13.46 -7.72 -7.36
CA ALA A 418 -12.59 -7.29 -6.26
C ALA A 418 -13.21 -6.17 -5.42
N ILE A 419 -13.80 -5.14 -6.05
CA ILE A 419 -14.48 -4.05 -5.33
C ILE A 419 -15.70 -4.60 -4.57
N LEU A 420 -16.53 -5.41 -5.23
CA LEU A 420 -17.74 -5.99 -4.62
C LEU A 420 -17.39 -6.85 -3.42
N SER A 421 -16.40 -7.74 -3.53
CA SER A 421 -15.94 -8.55 -2.41
C SER A 421 -15.46 -7.69 -1.23
N LYS A 422 -14.72 -6.61 -1.49
CA LYS A 422 -14.28 -5.70 -0.42
C LYS A 422 -15.46 -4.95 0.20
N MET A 423 -16.44 -4.51 -0.60
CA MET A 423 -17.67 -3.86 -0.11
C MET A 423 -18.41 -4.77 0.86
N LEU A 424 -18.68 -6.01 0.46
CA LEU A 424 -19.38 -6.99 1.30
C LEU A 424 -18.60 -7.25 2.59
N TYR A 425 -17.28 -7.39 2.50
CA TYR A 425 -16.41 -7.59 3.65
C TYR A 425 -16.47 -6.46 4.68
N ILE A 426 -16.52 -5.20 4.23
CA ILE A 426 -16.58 -4.03 5.12
C ILE A 426 -18.02 -3.60 5.44
N GLY A 427 -19.00 -4.45 5.16
CA GLY A 427 -20.40 -4.25 5.54
C GLY A 427 -21.14 -3.23 4.68
N ILE A 428 -20.83 -3.18 3.39
CA ILE A 428 -21.53 -2.37 2.37
C ILE A 428 -22.22 -3.31 1.38
N SER A 429 -23.40 -2.91 0.91
CA SER A 429 -24.12 -3.59 -0.16
C SER A 429 -24.28 -2.71 -1.40
N THR A 430 -24.66 -3.32 -2.51
CA THR A 430 -24.80 -2.64 -3.81
C THR A 430 -26.10 -1.84 -3.94
N GLY A 431 -27.09 -2.10 -3.08
CA GLY A 431 -28.47 -1.69 -3.30
C GLY A 431 -29.16 -2.51 -4.38
N HIS A 432 -30.49 -2.42 -4.44
CA HIS A 432 -31.32 -3.07 -5.46
C HIS A 432 -31.23 -2.35 -6.82
N ARG A 433 -30.02 -2.32 -7.39
CA ARG A 433 -29.67 -1.61 -8.62
C ARG A 433 -29.53 -2.48 -9.84
N PHE A 434 -29.51 -3.80 -9.68
CA PHE A 434 -29.42 -4.74 -10.79
C PHE A 434 -30.78 -5.36 -11.11
N GLU A 435 -30.96 -5.82 -12.34
CA GLU A 435 -32.13 -6.62 -12.71
C GLU A 435 -32.15 -7.98 -11.99
N SER A 436 -33.33 -8.57 -11.76
CA SER A 436 -33.44 -9.83 -11.00
C SER A 436 -32.62 -10.96 -11.64
N VAL A 437 -32.60 -11.01 -12.97
CA VAL A 437 -31.85 -11.99 -13.76
C VAL A 437 -30.36 -11.97 -13.45
N PHE A 438 -29.79 -10.84 -13.04
CA PHE A 438 -28.39 -10.76 -12.63
C PHE A 438 -28.14 -11.59 -11.36
N PHE A 439 -29.03 -11.51 -10.37
CA PHE A 439 -28.93 -12.28 -9.14
C PHE A 439 -29.26 -13.76 -9.36
N GLU A 440 -30.23 -14.07 -10.22
CA GLU A 440 -30.56 -15.43 -10.62
C GLU A 440 -29.35 -16.13 -11.26
N HIS A 441 -28.67 -15.45 -12.19
CA HIS A 441 -27.46 -15.99 -12.82
C HIS A 441 -26.27 -16.06 -11.88
N LEU A 442 -26.09 -15.09 -10.97
CA LEU A 442 -25.06 -15.20 -9.93
C LEU A 442 -25.31 -16.42 -9.05
N TYR A 443 -26.53 -16.60 -8.56
CA TYR A 443 -26.92 -17.74 -7.73
C TYR A 443 -26.67 -19.07 -8.44
N GLU A 444 -27.14 -19.21 -9.68
CA GLU A 444 -26.93 -20.43 -10.46
C GLU A 444 -25.43 -20.69 -10.71
N THR A 445 -24.65 -19.64 -10.98
CA THR A 445 -23.19 -19.76 -11.10
C THR A 445 -22.56 -20.19 -9.78
N PHE A 446 -22.97 -19.61 -8.66
CA PHE A 446 -22.50 -19.96 -7.31
C PHE A 446 -22.70 -21.45 -7.01
N GLU A 447 -23.91 -21.97 -7.24
CA GLU A 447 -24.28 -23.38 -7.01
C GLU A 447 -23.48 -24.36 -7.89
N ASN A 448 -23.20 -23.97 -9.13
CA ASN A 448 -22.60 -24.87 -10.10
C ASN A 448 -21.07 -24.76 -10.16
N PHE A 449 -20.50 -23.59 -9.91
CA PHE A 449 -19.09 -23.30 -10.21
C PHE A 449 -18.14 -23.69 -9.08
N GLU A 450 -18.54 -23.55 -7.81
CA GLU A 450 -17.65 -23.71 -6.66
C GLU A 450 -16.83 -25.02 -6.72
N HIS A 451 -17.53 -26.12 -6.92
CA HIS A 451 -16.96 -27.46 -6.92
C HIS A 451 -16.09 -27.76 -8.15
N MET A 452 -16.09 -26.87 -9.15
CA MET A 452 -15.28 -27.01 -10.35
C MET A 452 -13.87 -26.40 -10.19
N LEU A 453 -13.64 -25.60 -9.15
CA LEU A 453 -12.35 -24.95 -8.91
C LEU A 453 -11.32 -25.95 -8.36
N PRO A 454 -10.18 -26.17 -9.08
CA PRO A 454 -9.23 -27.23 -8.72
C PRO A 454 -8.36 -26.94 -7.48
N LYS A 455 -8.36 -25.71 -6.95
CA LYS A 455 -7.39 -25.25 -5.93
C LYS A 455 -7.97 -24.41 -4.77
N GLY A 456 -9.30 -24.38 -4.61
CA GLY A 456 -9.98 -23.61 -3.55
C GLY A 456 -10.56 -22.28 -4.03
N LYS A 457 -11.27 -21.58 -3.13
CA LYS A 457 -12.00 -20.32 -3.39
C LYS A 457 -11.05 -19.13 -3.40
N ASP A 458 -10.35 -18.89 -4.51
CA ASP A 458 -9.48 -17.72 -4.66
C ASP A 458 -9.51 -17.11 -6.07
N ALA A 459 -9.05 -15.85 -6.16
CA ALA A 459 -9.04 -15.05 -7.38
C ALA A 459 -8.23 -15.69 -8.50
N GLN A 460 -7.07 -16.27 -8.16
CA GLN A 460 -6.12 -16.81 -9.11
C GLN A 460 -6.64 -18.13 -9.67
N SER A 461 -7.18 -19.00 -8.81
CA SER A 461 -7.82 -20.25 -9.20
C SER A 461 -9.00 -20.00 -10.14
N THR A 462 -9.82 -18.99 -9.85
CA THR A 462 -10.94 -18.56 -10.70
C THR A 462 -10.46 -18.07 -12.07
N GLN A 463 -9.50 -17.16 -12.10
CA GLN A 463 -8.96 -16.62 -13.36
C GLN A 463 -8.29 -17.69 -14.21
N GLN A 464 -7.49 -18.56 -13.59
CA GLN A 464 -6.81 -19.64 -14.30
C GLN A 464 -7.84 -20.61 -14.90
N PHE A 465 -8.88 -20.96 -14.16
CA PHE A 465 -9.97 -21.80 -14.67
C PHE A 465 -10.66 -21.16 -15.88
N ILE A 466 -10.96 -19.85 -15.81
CA ILE A 466 -11.58 -19.12 -16.92
C ILE A 466 -10.68 -19.12 -18.15
N ILE A 467 -9.38 -18.84 -17.98
CA ILE A 467 -8.41 -18.80 -19.08
C ILE A 467 -8.32 -20.16 -19.77
N ASP A 468 -8.16 -21.23 -18.99
CA ASP A 468 -7.92 -22.58 -19.51
C ASP A 468 -9.12 -23.14 -20.29
N ASN A 469 -10.34 -22.79 -19.87
CA ASN A 469 -11.57 -23.40 -20.38
C ASN A 469 -12.35 -22.52 -21.37
N PHE A 470 -12.23 -21.20 -21.29
CA PHE A 470 -13.08 -20.28 -22.05
C PHE A 470 -12.30 -19.25 -22.90
N VAL A 471 -11.13 -18.78 -22.46
CA VAL A 471 -10.38 -17.79 -23.24
C VAL A 471 -9.61 -18.42 -24.41
N GLU A 472 -9.01 -19.59 -24.20
CA GLU A 472 -8.24 -20.31 -25.22
C GLU A 472 -9.08 -21.27 -26.09
N VAL A 473 -10.37 -21.49 -25.73
CA VAL A 473 -11.35 -22.45 -26.31
C VAL A 473 -10.66 -23.65 -26.98
N LYS A 474 -9.99 -24.50 -26.19
CA LYS A 474 -9.21 -25.62 -26.74
C LYS A 474 -10.10 -26.67 -27.41
N ASN A 475 -11.23 -26.97 -26.79
CA ASN A 475 -12.21 -27.94 -27.26
C ASN A 475 -13.63 -27.32 -27.21
N PRO A 476 -14.21 -26.90 -28.35
CA PRO A 476 -15.54 -26.29 -28.40
C PRO A 476 -16.64 -27.11 -27.74
N THR A 477 -16.63 -28.43 -27.89
CA THR A 477 -17.64 -29.32 -27.31
C THR A 477 -17.57 -29.32 -25.78
N GLU A 478 -16.37 -29.37 -25.22
CA GLU A 478 -16.17 -29.29 -23.76
C GLU A 478 -16.51 -27.90 -23.23
N THR A 479 -16.12 -26.83 -23.93
CA THR A 479 -16.49 -25.45 -23.56
C THR A 479 -18.01 -25.30 -23.52
N ILE A 480 -18.74 -25.73 -24.55
CA ILE A 480 -20.23 -25.68 -24.59
C ILE A 480 -20.84 -26.53 -23.48
N ALA A 481 -20.29 -27.70 -23.17
CA ALA A 481 -20.76 -28.53 -22.06
C ALA A 481 -20.55 -27.83 -20.71
N LEU A 482 -19.41 -27.14 -20.53
CA LEU A 482 -19.12 -26.39 -19.33
C LEU A 482 -20.03 -25.16 -19.18
N MET A 483 -20.33 -24.47 -20.29
CA MET A 483 -21.30 -23.36 -20.31
C MET A 483 -22.67 -23.80 -19.80
N GLN A 484 -23.17 -24.93 -20.31
CA GLN A 484 -24.43 -25.52 -19.86
C GLN A 484 -24.41 -25.94 -18.39
N LYS A 485 -23.25 -26.42 -17.90
CA LYS A 485 -23.11 -26.88 -16.52
C LYS A 485 -23.06 -25.72 -15.52
N VAL A 486 -22.36 -24.64 -15.86
CA VAL A 486 -22.18 -23.47 -14.98
C VAL A 486 -23.44 -22.61 -14.96
N LEU A 487 -24.05 -22.33 -16.12
CA LEU A 487 -25.21 -21.44 -16.23
C LEU A 487 -26.30 -22.03 -17.14
N PRO A 488 -26.97 -23.12 -16.72
CA PRO A 488 -27.97 -23.83 -17.52
C PRO A 488 -29.16 -22.98 -17.94
N SER A 489 -29.59 -22.01 -17.13
CA SER A 489 -30.69 -21.11 -17.50
C SER A 489 -30.41 -20.31 -18.78
N LEU A 490 -29.15 -19.91 -18.99
CA LEU A 490 -28.72 -19.13 -20.15
C LEU A 490 -28.30 -20.01 -21.33
N TYR A 491 -27.61 -21.13 -21.09
CA TYR A 491 -26.98 -21.92 -22.16
C TYR A 491 -27.54 -23.34 -22.34
N GLY A 492 -28.50 -23.77 -21.52
CA GLY A 492 -29.03 -25.15 -21.51
C GLY A 492 -30.19 -25.43 -22.46
N LYS A 493 -30.80 -24.40 -23.07
CA LYS A 493 -31.94 -24.58 -24.00
C LYS A 493 -31.49 -25.29 -25.28
N PRO A 494 -32.22 -26.31 -25.80
CA PRO A 494 -31.80 -27.05 -26.99
C PRO A 494 -31.47 -26.18 -28.21
N SER A 495 -32.29 -25.16 -28.49
CA SER A 495 -32.05 -24.20 -29.57
C SER A 495 -30.78 -23.37 -29.38
N GLN A 496 -30.45 -23.02 -28.12
CA GLN A 496 -29.24 -22.28 -27.79
C GLN A 496 -28.01 -23.17 -27.94
N VAL A 497 -28.10 -24.43 -27.51
CA VAL A 497 -27.00 -25.41 -27.66
C VAL A 497 -26.72 -25.70 -29.13
N GLU A 498 -27.77 -25.82 -29.96
CA GLU A 498 -27.64 -26.01 -31.40
C GLU A 498 -26.99 -24.80 -32.08
N TYR A 499 -27.40 -23.58 -31.69
CA TYR A 499 -26.75 -22.35 -32.12
C TYR A 499 -25.26 -22.34 -31.76
N LEU A 500 -24.89 -22.58 -30.50
CA LEU A 500 -23.49 -22.59 -30.06
C LEU A 500 -22.63 -23.62 -30.81
N LYS A 501 -23.20 -24.79 -31.16
CA LYS A 501 -22.51 -25.82 -31.95
C LYS A 501 -22.31 -25.45 -33.41
N SER A 502 -23.11 -24.51 -33.93
CA SER A 502 -22.99 -24.01 -35.30
C SER A 502 -21.88 -22.96 -35.47
N LEU A 503 -21.43 -22.37 -34.36
CA LEU A 503 -20.41 -21.31 -34.33
C LEU A 503 -19.01 -21.87 -34.56
N ASP A 504 -18.17 -21.07 -35.22
CA ASP A 504 -16.74 -21.36 -35.25
C ASP A 504 -16.07 -21.08 -33.89
N LYS A 505 -14.77 -21.37 -33.77
CA LYS A 505 -14.05 -21.21 -32.51
C LYS A 505 -13.96 -19.74 -32.06
N SER A 506 -13.85 -18.79 -33.00
CA SER A 506 -13.80 -17.37 -32.70
C SER A 506 -15.16 -16.89 -32.22
N GLU A 507 -16.22 -17.20 -32.96
CA GLU A 507 -17.59 -16.85 -32.62
C GLU A 507 -18.03 -17.49 -31.29
N LEU A 508 -17.66 -18.74 -31.03
CA LEU A 508 -17.95 -19.39 -29.75
C LEU A 508 -17.26 -18.68 -28.59
N LYS A 509 -15.99 -18.26 -28.78
CA LYS A 509 -15.25 -17.50 -27.76
C LYS A 509 -16.00 -16.22 -27.39
N GLU A 510 -16.59 -15.53 -28.37
CA GLU A 510 -17.42 -14.34 -28.17
C GLU A 510 -18.60 -14.61 -27.21
N GLN A 511 -19.25 -15.77 -27.34
CA GLN A 511 -20.37 -16.16 -26.49
C GLN A 511 -19.99 -16.49 -25.03
N THR A 512 -18.69 -16.65 -24.74
CA THR A 512 -18.21 -17.00 -23.39
C THR A 512 -18.10 -15.82 -22.43
N ILE A 513 -18.18 -14.58 -22.91
CA ILE A 513 -17.86 -13.41 -22.08
C ILE A 513 -18.80 -13.25 -20.88
N ASN A 514 -20.10 -13.50 -21.06
CA ASN A 514 -21.10 -13.35 -20.00
C ASN A 514 -20.89 -14.38 -18.90
N ILE A 515 -20.68 -15.66 -19.27
CA ILE A 515 -20.42 -16.70 -18.27
C ILE A 515 -19.11 -16.46 -17.53
N CYS A 516 -18.05 -16.03 -18.23
CA CYS A 516 -16.78 -15.69 -17.60
C CYS A 516 -16.90 -14.50 -16.66
N SER A 517 -17.78 -13.54 -16.97
CA SER A 517 -18.04 -12.37 -16.12
C SER A 517 -18.74 -12.78 -14.83
N TYR A 518 -19.80 -13.61 -14.91
CA TYR A 518 -20.45 -14.17 -13.72
C TYR A 518 -19.48 -15.00 -12.88
N MET A 519 -18.71 -15.89 -13.51
CA MET A 519 -17.70 -16.69 -12.81
C MET A 519 -16.63 -15.83 -12.13
N SER A 520 -16.20 -14.73 -12.75
CA SER A 520 -15.24 -13.80 -12.15
C SER A 520 -15.80 -13.13 -10.90
N ILE A 521 -17.06 -12.64 -10.97
CA ILE A 521 -17.75 -12.02 -9.84
C ILE A 521 -17.95 -13.03 -8.70
N VAL A 522 -18.40 -14.24 -9.03
CA VAL A 522 -18.66 -15.32 -8.08
C VAL A 522 -17.39 -15.80 -7.40
N GLY A 523 -16.36 -16.17 -8.17
CA GLY A 523 -15.16 -16.81 -7.62
C GLY A 523 -14.41 -15.97 -6.57
N LEU A 524 -14.49 -14.64 -6.67
CA LEU A 524 -13.92 -13.70 -5.69
C LEU A 524 -14.85 -13.38 -4.53
N SER A 525 -16.18 -13.44 -4.73
CA SER A 525 -17.17 -13.14 -3.68
C SER A 525 -17.46 -14.34 -2.78
N MET A 526 -17.18 -15.56 -3.24
CA MET A 526 -17.24 -16.81 -2.47
C MET A 526 -16.47 -16.81 -1.14
N ILE A 527 -15.50 -15.91 -0.96
CA ILE A 527 -14.70 -15.77 0.27
C ILE A 527 -15.49 -15.05 1.38
N VAL A 528 -16.38 -14.12 1.00
CA VAL A 528 -17.00 -13.15 1.91
C VAL A 528 -18.51 -13.31 2.01
N VAL A 529 -19.12 -14.00 1.04
CA VAL A 529 -20.55 -14.30 1.04
C VAL A 529 -20.77 -15.51 1.96
N PRO A 530 -21.54 -15.37 3.06
CA PRO A 530 -21.88 -16.48 3.93
C PRO A 530 -22.86 -17.43 3.25
N ASP A 531 -23.12 -18.59 3.87
CA ASP A 531 -24.08 -19.58 3.37
C ASP A 531 -25.45 -18.94 3.05
N TYR A 532 -25.91 -19.14 1.82
CA TYR A 532 -27.21 -18.69 1.30
C TYR A 532 -28.02 -19.93 0.89
N LYS A 533 -29.36 -19.83 0.90
CA LYS A 533 -30.24 -20.98 0.56
C LYS A 533 -31.16 -20.74 -0.63
N SER A 534 -31.23 -19.50 -1.12
CA SER A 534 -32.05 -19.12 -2.25
C SER A 534 -31.49 -17.89 -2.96
N VAL A 535 -32.07 -17.56 -4.12
CA VAL A 535 -31.76 -16.33 -4.87
C VAL A 535 -32.07 -15.09 -4.02
N GLU A 536 -33.14 -15.13 -3.23
CA GLU A 536 -33.53 -14.04 -2.33
C GLU A 536 -32.51 -13.84 -1.21
N ASP A 537 -31.98 -14.92 -0.62
CA ASP A 537 -30.92 -14.85 0.39
C ASP A 537 -29.64 -14.22 -0.18
N LEU A 538 -29.21 -14.68 -1.36
CA LEU A 538 -28.04 -14.14 -2.04
C LEU A 538 -28.24 -12.66 -2.41
N THR A 539 -29.43 -12.32 -2.92
CA THR A 539 -29.80 -10.94 -3.23
C THR A 539 -29.76 -10.08 -1.98
N PHE A 540 -30.29 -10.56 -0.84
CA PHE A 540 -30.25 -9.84 0.41
C PHE A 540 -28.82 -9.61 0.93
N ILE A 541 -27.91 -10.59 0.73
CA ILE A 541 -26.49 -10.43 1.08
C ILE A 541 -25.83 -9.36 0.21
N ILE A 542 -26.02 -9.42 -1.12
CA ILE A 542 -25.32 -8.56 -2.06
C ILE A 542 -25.93 -7.14 -2.11
N ALA A 543 -27.25 -7.05 -2.25
CA ALA A 543 -27.99 -5.80 -2.44
C ALA A 543 -28.47 -5.18 -1.12
N GLY A 544 -28.49 -5.93 -0.03
CA GLY A 544 -29.02 -5.46 1.26
C GLY A 544 -30.55 -5.49 1.32
N PRO A 545 -31.16 -4.87 2.36
CA PRO A 545 -32.61 -4.87 2.53
C PRO A 545 -33.32 -4.05 1.44
N GLN A 546 -34.38 -4.63 0.87
CA GLN A 546 -35.25 -3.97 -0.10
C GLN A 546 -35.87 -2.70 0.47
N ASP A 547 -36.41 -2.78 1.69
CA ASP A 547 -37.03 -1.66 2.40
C ASP A 547 -35.99 -0.97 3.30
N SER A 548 -35.24 -0.05 2.71
CA SER A 548 -34.20 0.73 3.41
C SER A 548 -34.80 1.63 4.50
N THR A 549 -36.01 2.15 4.30
CA THR A 549 -36.71 2.99 5.29
C THR A 549 -37.05 2.20 6.55
N LYS A 550 -37.62 1.00 6.37
CA LYS A 550 -37.88 0.08 7.48
C LYS A 550 -36.58 -0.35 8.15
N ARG A 551 -35.54 -0.70 7.37
CA ARG A 551 -34.23 -1.06 7.92
C ARG A 551 -33.66 0.05 8.80
N PHE A 552 -33.69 1.29 8.32
CA PHE A 552 -33.21 2.45 9.06
C PHE A 552 -33.98 2.59 10.37
N SER A 553 -35.32 2.59 10.30
CA SER A 553 -36.19 2.68 11.47
C SER A 553 -35.93 1.59 12.51
N ASP A 554 -35.76 0.33 12.06
CA ASP A 554 -35.48 -0.80 12.95
C ASP A 554 -34.09 -0.74 13.59
N SER A 555 -33.17 0.01 13.00
CA SER A 555 -31.78 0.17 13.44
C SER A 555 -31.60 1.33 14.42
N LEU A 556 -32.58 2.22 14.56
CA LEU A 556 -32.48 3.38 15.45
C LEU A 556 -32.39 2.98 16.92
N VAL A 557 -31.43 3.58 17.62
CA VAL A 557 -31.30 3.50 19.09
C VAL A 557 -31.08 4.91 19.61
N ALA A 558 -31.82 5.36 20.63
CA ALA A 558 -31.54 6.63 21.29
C ALA A 558 -30.80 6.44 22.60
N LYS A 559 -29.81 7.30 22.86
CA LYS A 559 -29.03 7.32 24.10
C LYS A 559 -28.87 8.73 24.63
N THR A 560 -28.67 8.84 25.93
CA THR A 560 -28.19 10.05 26.59
C THR A 560 -27.36 9.67 27.81
N ALA A 561 -26.30 10.42 28.09
CA ALA A 561 -25.48 10.23 29.28
C ALA A 561 -26.13 10.85 30.55
N ARG A 562 -27.19 11.63 30.39
CA ARG A 562 -27.83 12.42 31.45
C ARG A 562 -29.20 11.83 31.80
N PRO A 563 -29.37 11.24 33.01
CA PRO A 563 -30.65 10.65 33.42
C PRO A 563 -31.84 11.61 33.33
N GLU A 564 -31.62 12.89 33.59
CA GLU A 564 -32.66 13.93 33.51
C GLU A 564 -33.14 14.22 32.07
N ASP A 565 -32.36 13.84 31.06
CA ASP A 565 -32.66 14.09 29.64
C ASP A 565 -33.33 12.88 28.96
N GLN A 566 -33.65 11.80 29.70
CA GLN A 566 -34.22 10.58 29.14
C GLN A 566 -35.55 10.80 28.41
N ALA A 567 -36.47 11.58 28.99
CA ALA A 567 -37.75 11.90 28.34
C ALA A 567 -37.55 12.70 27.04
N LEU A 568 -36.52 13.54 27.01
CA LEU A 568 -36.17 14.32 25.84
C LEU A 568 -35.51 13.46 24.75
N ALA A 569 -34.64 12.53 25.14
CA ALA A 569 -34.05 11.54 24.23
C ALA A 569 -35.14 10.65 23.60
N GLN A 570 -36.18 10.27 24.36
CA GLN A 570 -37.32 9.54 23.82
C GLN A 570 -38.15 10.39 22.85
N THR A 571 -38.29 11.70 23.10
CA THR A 571 -38.96 12.63 22.18
C THR A 571 -38.19 12.73 20.86
N MET A 572 -36.87 12.92 20.94
CA MET A 572 -35.96 12.92 19.79
C MET A 572 -36.10 11.63 18.98
N PHE A 573 -36.04 10.47 19.65
CA PHE A 573 -36.21 9.16 19.02
C PHE A 573 -37.50 9.07 18.20
N ASN A 574 -38.62 9.46 18.80
CA ASN A 574 -39.93 9.41 18.14
C ASN A 574 -39.99 10.35 16.93
N TRP A 575 -39.40 11.54 17.02
CA TRP A 575 -39.37 12.50 15.91
C TRP A 575 -38.47 12.04 14.76
N ILE A 576 -37.29 11.47 15.06
CA ILE A 576 -36.41 10.88 14.04
C ILE A 576 -37.10 9.69 13.37
N LYS A 577 -37.77 8.83 14.14
CA LYS A 577 -38.51 7.68 13.58
C LYS A 577 -39.63 8.13 12.64
N GLU A 578 -40.33 9.22 12.97
CA GLU A 578 -41.34 9.81 12.09
C GLU A 578 -40.71 10.45 10.85
N ALA A 579 -39.57 11.14 10.98
CA ALA A 579 -38.82 11.68 9.86
C ALA A 579 -38.44 10.57 8.86
N VAL A 580 -37.87 9.47 9.36
CA VAL A 580 -37.52 8.28 8.55
C VAL A 580 -38.76 7.74 7.84
N ARG A 581 -39.91 7.62 8.52
CA ARG A 581 -41.16 7.15 7.90
C ARG A 581 -41.65 8.04 6.75
N GLN A 582 -41.42 9.35 6.83
CA GLN A 582 -41.88 10.34 5.83
C GLN A 582 -40.86 10.65 4.73
N SER A 583 -39.65 10.12 4.85
CA SER A 583 -38.55 10.38 3.94
C SER A 583 -38.81 9.89 2.51
N ARG A 584 -38.20 10.57 1.54
CA ARG A 584 -38.08 10.06 0.17
C ARG A 584 -36.88 9.10 0.03
N PRO A 585 -36.85 8.24 -1.02
CA PRO A 585 -35.73 7.32 -1.24
C PRO A 585 -34.36 7.99 -1.35
N ASP A 586 -34.27 9.18 -1.95
CA ASP A 586 -33.03 9.97 -2.01
C ASP A 586 -32.56 10.40 -0.62
N GLN A 587 -33.47 10.91 0.22
CA GLN A 587 -33.14 11.38 1.56
C GLN A 587 -32.67 10.24 2.48
N ILE A 588 -33.31 9.07 2.41
CA ILE A 588 -32.84 7.90 3.17
C ILE A 588 -31.44 7.50 2.77
N ARG A 589 -31.16 7.47 1.46
CA ARG A 589 -29.85 7.11 0.95
C ARG A 589 -28.77 8.07 1.47
N ASP A 590 -29.05 9.37 1.39
CA ASP A 590 -28.08 10.40 1.76
C ASP A 590 -27.78 10.35 3.27
N ILE A 591 -28.80 10.28 4.13
CA ILE A 591 -28.62 10.17 5.59
C ILE A 591 -27.96 8.83 5.97
N THR A 592 -28.30 7.73 5.27
CA THR A 592 -27.61 6.44 5.48
C THR A 592 -26.12 6.58 5.16
N LYS A 593 -25.77 7.31 4.09
CA LYS A 593 -24.37 7.57 3.73
C LYS A 593 -23.64 8.39 4.77
N ASP A 594 -24.28 9.39 5.36
CA ASP A 594 -23.65 10.20 6.42
C ASP A 594 -23.39 9.39 7.69
N LEU A 595 -24.31 8.51 8.07
CA LEU A 595 -24.22 7.75 9.31
C LEU A 595 -23.40 6.47 9.17
N THR A 596 -23.32 5.92 7.97
CA THR A 596 -22.69 4.61 7.75
C THR A 596 -21.50 4.69 6.81
N GLY A 597 -21.32 5.77 6.06
CA GLY A 597 -20.34 5.83 4.96
C GLY A 597 -20.79 5.09 3.71
N SER A 598 -22.04 4.61 3.64
CA SER A 598 -22.61 3.93 2.48
C SER A 598 -24.05 4.36 2.24
N SER A 599 -24.44 4.53 0.99
CA SER A 599 -25.80 4.77 0.53
C SER A 599 -26.78 3.64 0.87
N TYR A 600 -26.27 2.42 1.08
CA TYR A 600 -27.07 1.22 1.25
C TYR A 600 -26.65 0.44 2.50
N PHE A 601 -27.63 -0.04 3.26
CA PHE A 601 -27.39 -0.95 4.38
C PHE A 601 -26.91 -2.30 3.88
N SER A 602 -25.98 -2.92 4.62
CA SER A 602 -25.67 -4.33 4.43
C SER A 602 -26.75 -5.26 4.95
N SER A 603 -26.61 -6.56 4.67
CA SER A 603 -27.43 -7.62 5.26
C SER A 603 -27.32 -7.65 6.80
N VAL A 604 -26.16 -7.30 7.36
CA VAL A 604 -25.90 -7.25 8.81
C VAL A 604 -26.54 -6.01 9.44
N LYS A 605 -27.40 -6.22 10.43
CA LYS A 605 -28.07 -5.12 11.13
C LYS A 605 -27.08 -4.43 12.07
N ILE A 606 -26.97 -3.12 11.93
CA ILE A 606 -26.18 -2.25 12.81
C ILE A 606 -27.12 -1.37 13.62
N ASP A 607 -26.71 -0.98 14.82
CA ASP A 607 -27.42 0.04 15.58
C ASP A 607 -26.96 1.43 15.15
N LEU A 608 -27.92 2.27 14.74
CA LEU A 608 -27.72 3.69 14.49
C LEU A 608 -28.01 4.46 15.77
N THR A 609 -26.95 4.85 16.48
CA THR A 609 -27.07 5.47 17.80
C THR A 609 -27.29 6.98 17.67
N MET A 610 -28.46 7.45 18.10
CA MET A 610 -28.82 8.86 18.23
C MET A 610 -28.49 9.31 19.66
N ASN A 611 -27.40 10.04 19.86
CA ASN A 611 -26.98 10.53 21.16
C ASN A 611 -27.54 11.93 21.40
N LEU A 612 -28.33 12.10 22.44
CA LEU A 612 -28.68 13.43 22.94
C LEU A 612 -27.60 13.91 23.89
N THR A 613 -26.77 14.86 23.45
CA THR A 613 -25.55 15.28 24.15
C THR A 613 -25.33 16.78 24.06
N ARG A 614 -24.51 17.32 24.98
CA ARG A 614 -24.06 18.71 24.93
C ARG A 614 -22.83 18.82 24.02
N PHE A 615 -22.88 19.76 23.10
CA PHE A 615 -21.78 20.01 22.18
C PHE A 615 -20.74 20.93 22.84
N THR A 616 -19.50 20.89 22.35
CA THR A 616 -18.41 21.76 22.79
C THR A 616 -18.65 23.20 22.33
N ASP A 617 -17.87 24.16 22.84
CA ASP A 617 -17.98 25.57 22.44
C ASP A 617 -17.74 25.81 20.94
N GLU A 618 -16.96 24.95 20.29
CA GLU A 618 -16.69 25.00 18.86
C GLU A 618 -17.93 24.59 18.05
N ASP A 619 -18.63 23.55 18.48
CA ASP A 619 -19.75 22.95 17.73
C ASP A 619 -21.14 23.39 18.24
N LYS A 620 -21.24 24.23 19.28
CA LYS A 620 -22.51 24.57 19.94
C LYS A 620 -23.60 25.17 19.03
N HIS A 621 -23.23 25.61 17.83
CA HIS A 621 -24.13 26.16 16.82
C HIS A 621 -24.77 25.07 15.92
N LEU A 622 -24.22 23.86 15.92
CA LEU A 622 -24.71 22.72 15.15
C LEU A 622 -25.85 22.01 15.89
N LEU A 623 -26.89 21.64 15.15
CA LEU A 623 -27.97 20.79 15.65
C LEU A 623 -27.59 19.29 15.62
N PHE A 624 -26.86 18.89 14.58
CA PHE A 624 -26.49 17.50 14.30
C PHE A 624 -24.98 17.38 14.05
N LYS A 625 -24.39 16.28 14.50
CA LYS A 625 -23.01 15.90 14.18
C LYS A 625 -22.92 14.39 13.99
N SER A 626 -22.57 13.93 12.79
CA SER A 626 -22.46 12.52 12.46
C SER A 626 -21.05 11.98 12.69
N HIS A 627 -20.97 10.71 13.09
CA HIS A 627 -19.73 9.95 13.23
C HIS A 627 -19.90 8.59 12.55
N SER A 628 -19.57 8.52 11.27
CA SER A 628 -19.87 7.35 10.46
C SER A 628 -19.05 6.10 10.87
N CYS A 629 -17.84 6.28 11.41
CA CYS A 629 -17.07 5.20 12.05
C CYS A 629 -17.82 4.51 13.19
N GLY A 630 -18.59 5.28 13.96
CA GLY A 630 -19.30 4.80 15.15
C GLY A 630 -20.78 4.51 14.91
N PHE A 631 -21.29 4.76 13.69
CA PHE A 631 -22.72 4.69 13.38
C PHE A 631 -23.56 5.59 14.30
N THR A 632 -23.01 6.76 14.67
CA THR A 632 -23.66 7.66 15.62
C THR A 632 -24.04 9.00 15.01
N LEU A 633 -25.15 9.54 15.49
CA LEU A 633 -25.56 10.91 15.30
C LEU A 633 -25.68 11.57 16.66
N ASP A 634 -24.87 12.59 16.90
CA ASP A 634 -25.01 13.42 18.07
C ASP A 634 -26.01 14.54 17.76
N VAL A 635 -26.96 14.75 18.68
CA VAL A 635 -27.98 15.79 18.63
C VAL A 635 -27.74 16.75 19.79
N ASN A 636 -27.61 18.03 19.47
CA ASN A 636 -27.31 19.06 20.45
C ASN A 636 -28.49 19.27 21.41
N VAL A 637 -28.30 18.86 22.66
CA VAL A 637 -29.33 18.88 23.70
C VAL A 637 -29.84 20.28 24.01
N ASP A 638 -28.98 21.30 23.97
CA ASP A 638 -29.36 22.65 24.35
C ASP A 638 -30.25 23.30 23.26
N ILE A 639 -29.93 23.06 21.97
CA ILE A 639 -30.78 23.49 20.83
C ILE A 639 -32.08 22.68 20.80
N PHE A 640 -32.00 21.35 20.93
CA PHE A 640 -33.16 20.47 20.84
C PHE A 640 -34.19 20.74 21.95
N LYS A 641 -33.73 21.03 23.18
CA LYS A 641 -34.59 21.51 24.28
C LYS A 641 -35.40 22.74 23.88
N GLY A 642 -34.79 23.68 23.16
CA GLY A 642 -35.46 24.88 22.67
C GLY A 642 -36.54 24.56 21.62
N ILE A 643 -36.24 23.68 20.68
CA ILE A 643 -37.17 23.22 19.64
C ILE A 643 -38.40 22.55 20.27
N VAL A 644 -38.19 21.63 21.22
CA VAL A 644 -39.30 20.94 21.91
C VAL A 644 -40.18 21.92 22.68
N LYS A 645 -39.61 22.93 23.33
CA LYS A 645 -40.39 23.97 24.04
C LYS A 645 -41.27 24.79 23.10
N ARG A 646 -40.80 25.08 21.87
CA ARG A 646 -41.57 25.81 20.85
C ARG A 646 -42.57 24.95 20.09
N LYS A 647 -42.45 23.62 20.19
CA LYS A 647 -43.23 22.61 19.45
C LYS A 647 -42.92 22.58 17.94
N ASP A 648 -41.71 22.99 17.56
CA ASP A 648 -41.26 23.07 16.15
C ASP A 648 -40.77 21.70 15.63
N LYS A 649 -41.63 20.68 15.69
CA LYS A 649 -41.28 19.32 15.25
C LYS A 649 -40.92 19.28 13.76
N ASP A 650 -41.68 19.97 12.93
CA ASP A 650 -41.56 19.88 11.47
C ASP A 650 -40.24 20.51 10.98
N ASP A 651 -39.77 21.56 11.65
CA ASP A 651 -38.45 22.15 11.40
C ASP A 651 -37.32 21.18 11.77
N PHE A 652 -37.44 20.46 12.90
CA PHE A 652 -36.47 19.44 13.28
C PHE A 652 -36.43 18.28 12.28
N ILE A 653 -37.60 17.79 11.85
CA ILE A 653 -37.72 16.74 10.83
C ILE A 653 -37.08 17.21 9.53
N THR A 654 -37.39 18.43 9.09
CA THR A 654 -36.83 19.03 7.87
C THR A 654 -35.31 19.17 7.97
N ALA A 655 -34.79 19.61 9.13
CA ALA A 655 -33.35 19.72 9.35
C ALA A 655 -32.67 18.35 9.32
N PHE A 656 -33.26 17.32 9.95
CA PHE A 656 -32.73 15.95 9.94
C PHE A 656 -32.75 15.34 8.53
N LEU A 657 -33.85 15.51 7.79
CA LEU A 657 -33.96 14.95 6.44
C LEU A 657 -33.05 15.61 5.40
N ASN A 658 -32.55 16.81 5.71
CA ASN A 658 -31.65 17.57 4.86
C ASN A 658 -30.23 17.70 5.44
N SER A 659 -29.93 17.01 6.56
CA SER A 659 -28.62 17.11 7.23
C SER A 659 -27.46 16.47 6.44
N GLY A 660 -27.70 16.00 5.21
CA GLY A 660 -26.71 15.36 4.33
C GLY A 660 -26.29 16.14 3.09
N THR A 661 -26.39 17.47 3.12
CA THR A 661 -25.96 18.32 1.97
C THR A 661 -24.54 18.89 2.10
N THR A 662 -23.90 18.81 3.27
CA THR A 662 -22.46 19.04 3.41
C THR A 662 -21.72 17.77 3.05
N ARG A 663 -21.17 17.72 1.83
CA ARG A 663 -20.32 16.59 1.41
C ARG A 663 -19.08 16.58 2.29
N PHE A 664 -18.45 15.42 2.51
CA PHE A 664 -17.15 15.34 3.19
C PHE A 664 -16.08 16.26 2.54
N MET A 665 -16.24 16.59 1.26
CA MET A 665 -15.40 17.55 0.54
C MET A 665 -15.57 19.02 0.96
N ASP A 666 -16.62 19.32 1.74
CA ASP A 666 -16.99 20.68 2.15
C ASP A 666 -16.66 20.95 3.64
N ALA A 667 -15.94 20.03 4.32
CA ALA A 667 -15.59 20.11 5.74
C ALA A 667 -14.13 20.50 6.03
#